data_AF-A0A8T2ERJ4-F1
#
_entry.id   AF-A0A8T2ERJ4-F1
#
_cell.length_a   1.000
_cell.length_b   1.000
_cell.length_c   1.000
_cell.angle_alpha   90.00
_cell.angle_beta   90.00
_cell.angle_gamma   90.00
#
_symmetry.space_group_name_H-M   'P 1'
#
loop_
_entity.id
_entity.type
_entity.pdbx_description
1 polymer ?
#
loop_
_entity_poly.entity_id
_entity_poly.type
_entity_poly.pdbx_seq_one_letter_code
_entity_poly.pdbx_strand_id
1 'polypeptide(L)'
;MELEGSSSGRRQLPSKLEMSRGAYLAWEDLTVVIPNFSDGPTRRLLQRLNGYAEPGRIMAIMGPSGSGKSTLLDSLAGRLARNVVMTGNLLLNGKKARLDYGLVAYVTQEDVLLGTLTVRETITYSAHLRLPSDMSKEEVSDIVEGTIMELGLQDCSDRVIGNWHARGVSGGERKRVSIALEILTRPQILFLDEPTSGLDSASAFFVIQALRNIARDGRTVISSVHQPSSEVFALFDDLFLLSSGESVYFGEAKSAVEFFAESGFPCPKKRNPSDHFLRCINSDFDTVTATLKGSQRIQETPATSDPLMNLATSVIKARLVENYKRSKYAKSAKSRIRELSNIEGLEMEIRKGSEATWWKQLRTLTARSFINMCRDVGYYWTRIISYIVVSISVGTIFYDVGYSYTSILARVSCGGFITGFMTFMSIGGFPSFLEEMKVFYKERLSGYYGVSVYILSNYISSFPFLVAISVITGTITYNLVKFRPGFSHYAFFCLNIFFSVSVIESLMMVVASVVPNFLMGLITGAGLIGIIMMTSGFFRLLPDLPKIFWRYPVSYISYGSWAIQVSQETNFMSLLRFKNIKIIHLGVLQGGYKNDFLGLEFEPLFPGEPKMTGEEVIEKVFGVKVTYSKWWDLAAVVAILVCYRLLFFVVLKLRERAGPALKAIQAKRTMRNLDRRPSFKRMPSLSLSLSSMSSRRHQPLRSLSSQEGLNSPIHY
;
A
#
# COMPACT_ATOMS: atom_id res chain seq x y z
N MET A 1 59.72 9.20 28.02
CA MET A 1 60.05 8.23 26.95
C MET A 1 58.94 7.21 26.97
N GLU A 2 58.07 7.04 25.97
CA GLU A 2 58.14 7.35 24.56
C GLU A 2 56.81 7.94 24.06
N LEU A 3 56.92 8.81 23.05
CA LEU A 3 55.83 9.35 22.25
C LEU A 3 55.49 8.33 21.18
N GLU A 4 54.25 7.82 21.11
CA GLU A 4 53.75 7.14 19.92
C GLU A 4 52.82 8.07 19.12
N GLY A 5 53.23 8.26 17.86
CA GLY A 5 52.73 9.28 16.96
C GLY A 5 51.38 8.98 16.32
N SER A 6 50.71 10.06 15.94
CA SER A 6 49.54 10.07 15.09
C SER A 6 49.86 9.50 13.70
N SER A 7 49.38 8.29 13.40
CA SER A 7 49.36 7.76 12.04
C SER A 7 48.06 8.19 11.35
N SER A 8 48.15 9.20 10.50
CA SER A 8 47.10 9.51 9.52
C SER A 8 47.04 8.37 8.50
N GLY A 9 46.18 7.39 8.75
CA GLY A 9 45.97 6.26 7.85
C GLY A 9 45.38 6.71 6.51
N ARG A 10 46.21 6.70 5.45
CA ARG A 10 45.72 6.62 4.07
C ARG A 10 44.93 5.32 3.94
N ARG A 11 43.60 5.40 3.89
CA ARG A 11 42.74 4.24 3.60
C ARG A 11 43.00 3.83 2.14
N GLN A 12 43.68 2.69 1.94
CA GLN A 12 43.96 2.11 0.62
C GLN A 12 42.64 1.76 -0.10
N LEU A 13 42.65 1.78 -1.45
CA LEU A 13 41.49 1.34 -2.23
C LEU A 13 41.20 -0.15 -1.94
N PRO A 14 39.92 -0.54 -1.84
CA PRO A 14 39.50 -1.91 -1.56
C PRO A 14 39.98 -2.88 -2.64
N SER A 15 40.23 -4.13 -2.24
CA SER A 15 40.62 -5.20 -3.17
C SER A 15 39.44 -5.63 -4.06
N LYS A 16 39.71 -6.18 -5.26
CA LYS A 16 38.67 -6.66 -6.22
C LYS A 16 37.67 -7.66 -5.60
N LEU A 17 38.06 -8.40 -4.55
CA LEU A 17 37.21 -9.35 -3.83
C LEU A 17 36.24 -8.68 -2.84
N GLU A 18 36.63 -7.55 -2.22
CA GLU A 18 35.75 -6.77 -1.33
C GLU A 18 34.66 -6.02 -2.11
N MET A 19 34.98 -5.57 -3.33
CA MET A 19 34.01 -4.96 -4.25
C MET A 19 32.88 -5.93 -4.71
N SER A 20 33.04 -7.24 -4.52
CA SER A 20 32.01 -8.23 -4.86
C SER A 20 30.88 -8.33 -3.84
N ARG A 21 31.07 -7.86 -2.60
CA ARG A 21 30.10 -8.09 -1.50
C ARG A 21 29.30 -6.86 -1.09
N GLY A 22 29.76 -5.66 -1.44
CA GLY A 22 29.16 -4.41 -1.00
C GLY A 22 29.16 -3.32 -2.07
N ALA A 23 28.21 -2.40 -1.98
CA ALA A 23 28.06 -1.31 -2.95
C ALA A 23 28.31 0.06 -2.33
N TYR A 24 29.14 0.86 -3.00
CA TYR A 24 29.37 2.25 -2.68
C TYR A 24 28.25 3.10 -3.27
N LEU A 25 27.60 3.89 -2.44
CA LEU A 25 26.57 4.84 -2.85
C LEU A 25 27.09 6.25 -2.63
N ALA A 26 27.09 7.09 -3.65
CA ALA A 26 27.44 8.50 -3.52
C ALA A 26 26.40 9.38 -4.21
N TRP A 27 26.12 10.55 -3.63
CA TRP A 27 25.21 11.53 -4.22
C TRP A 27 25.82 12.92 -4.21
N GLU A 28 25.60 13.64 -5.31
CA GLU A 28 26.14 14.98 -5.54
C GLU A 28 25.05 15.96 -5.95
N ASP A 29 25.07 17.14 -5.33
CA ASP A 29 24.15 18.25 -5.57
C ASP A 29 22.66 17.82 -5.60
N LEU A 30 22.31 16.84 -4.78
CA LEU A 30 20.99 16.24 -4.72
C LEU A 30 19.96 17.25 -4.22
N THR A 31 19.02 17.59 -5.08
CA THR A 31 17.97 18.59 -4.84
C THR A 31 16.63 17.99 -5.18
N VAL A 32 15.66 18.15 -4.29
CA VAL A 32 14.33 17.56 -4.43
C VAL A 32 13.27 18.63 -4.24
N VAL A 33 12.37 18.76 -5.20
CA VAL A 33 11.37 19.84 -5.24
C VAL A 33 9.98 19.30 -5.57
N ILE A 34 8.96 19.88 -4.91
CA ILE A 34 7.57 19.70 -5.27
C ILE A 34 7.15 20.91 -6.12
N PRO A 35 6.95 20.77 -7.44
CA PRO A 35 6.36 21.82 -8.24
C PRO A 35 4.91 22.06 -7.78
N ASN A 36 4.59 23.32 -7.48
CA ASN A 36 3.21 23.74 -7.31
C ASN A 36 2.61 24.01 -8.70
N PHE A 37 1.42 23.46 -8.95
CA PHE A 37 0.69 23.59 -10.21
C PHE A 37 -0.30 24.77 -10.21
N SER A 38 -0.58 25.35 -9.04
CA SER A 38 -1.16 26.69 -8.88
C SER A 38 -0.04 27.73 -8.81
N ASP A 39 -0.34 29.03 -8.99
CA ASP A 39 0.60 30.17 -8.93
C ASP A 39 1.37 30.35 -7.59
N GLY A 40 1.40 29.33 -6.73
CA GLY A 40 2.18 29.30 -5.51
C GLY A 40 3.68 28.97 -5.72
N PRO A 41 4.54 29.32 -4.74
CA PRO A 41 5.97 29.06 -4.82
C PRO A 41 6.28 27.55 -4.80
N THR A 42 7.24 27.11 -5.61
CA THR A 42 7.76 25.73 -5.61
C THR A 42 8.33 25.39 -4.24
N ARG A 43 7.85 24.31 -3.61
CA ARG A 43 8.34 23.88 -2.30
C ARG A 43 9.60 23.03 -2.46
N ARG A 44 10.74 23.51 -1.95
CA ARG A 44 11.99 22.77 -1.93
C ARG A 44 12.01 21.86 -0.71
N LEU A 45 12.23 20.56 -0.92
CA LEU A 45 12.33 19.57 0.15
C LEU A 45 13.78 19.32 0.54
N LEU A 46 14.68 19.16 -0.43
CA LEU A 46 16.11 18.94 -0.22
C LEU A 46 16.90 19.94 -1.08
N GLN A 47 18.03 20.43 -0.56
CA GLN A 47 18.82 21.51 -1.16
C GLN A 47 20.29 21.11 -1.28
N ARG A 48 20.71 20.71 -2.49
CA ARG A 48 22.12 20.45 -2.86
C ARG A 48 22.88 19.58 -1.85
N LEU A 49 22.29 18.45 -1.49
CA LEU A 49 22.89 17.52 -0.55
C LEU A 49 24.04 16.75 -1.22
N ASN A 50 25.12 16.56 -0.47
CA ASN A 50 26.27 15.78 -0.88
C ASN A 50 26.59 14.77 0.22
N GLY A 51 26.89 13.53 -0.15
CA GLY A 51 27.23 12.49 0.82
C GLY A 51 27.57 11.17 0.14
N TYR A 52 28.03 10.22 0.94
CA TYR A 52 28.36 8.88 0.48
C TYR A 52 28.11 7.84 1.58
N ALA A 53 27.82 6.60 1.21
CA ALA A 53 27.70 5.45 2.09
C ALA A 53 28.61 4.31 1.57
N GLU A 54 29.28 3.65 2.50
CA GLU A 54 30.27 2.61 2.21
C GLU A 54 29.81 1.25 2.76
N PRO A 55 30.20 0.15 2.10
CA PRO A 55 29.95 -1.19 2.61
C PRO A 55 30.70 -1.44 3.92
N GLY A 56 30.14 -2.29 4.78
CA GLY A 56 30.74 -2.54 6.10
C GLY A 56 30.34 -1.54 7.19
N ARG A 57 29.62 -0.47 6.82
CA ARG A 57 29.28 0.65 7.71
C ARG A 57 27.78 0.87 7.80
N ILE A 58 27.33 1.34 8.96
CA ILE A 58 25.95 1.77 9.19
C ILE A 58 25.88 3.29 9.35
N MET A 59 25.06 3.94 8.51
CA MET A 59 24.82 5.38 8.52
C MET A 59 23.49 5.72 9.19
N ALA A 60 23.50 6.66 10.13
CA ALA A 60 22.30 7.28 10.67
C ALA A 60 21.98 8.60 9.97
N ILE A 61 20.76 8.72 9.42
CA ILE A 61 20.18 9.98 8.96
C ILE A 61 19.31 10.56 10.08
N MET A 62 19.72 11.70 10.63
CA MET A 62 19.06 12.33 11.77
C MET A 62 18.59 13.75 11.44
N GLY A 63 17.56 14.21 12.13
CA GLY A 63 17.02 15.55 11.96
C GLY A 63 15.59 15.69 12.50
N PRO A 64 15.11 16.93 12.70
CA PRO A 64 13.77 17.18 13.23
C PRO A 64 12.67 16.67 12.30
N SER A 65 11.44 16.65 12.80
CA SER A 65 10.27 16.31 11.98
C SER A 65 10.15 17.27 10.79
N GLY A 66 9.88 16.74 9.60
CA GLY A 66 9.82 17.55 8.37
C GLY A 66 11.18 18.04 7.83
N SER A 67 12.32 17.59 8.37
CA SER A 67 13.65 17.98 7.86
C SER A 67 14.02 17.41 6.48
N GLY A 68 13.28 16.40 6.01
CA GLY A 68 13.51 15.71 4.75
C GLY A 68 14.20 14.34 4.85
N LYS A 69 14.24 13.70 6.03
CA LYS A 69 14.85 12.36 6.23
C LYS A 69 14.29 11.29 5.30
N SER A 70 12.98 11.04 5.38
CA SER A 70 12.30 10.05 4.52
C SER A 70 12.39 10.46 3.04
N THR A 71 12.32 11.75 2.73
CA THR A 71 12.53 12.26 1.36
C THR A 71 13.94 11.95 0.84
N LEU A 72 14.98 12.06 1.68
CA LEU A 72 16.34 11.70 1.31
C LEU A 72 16.43 10.19 1.08
N LEU A 73 15.93 9.37 2.01
CA LEU A 73 15.88 7.91 1.86
C LEU A 73 15.14 7.49 0.57
N ASP A 74 13.94 8.02 0.33
CA ASP A 74 13.15 7.73 -0.86
C ASP A 74 13.86 8.18 -2.14
N SER A 75 14.60 9.30 -2.10
CA SER A 75 15.40 9.77 -3.24
C SER A 75 16.59 8.87 -3.52
N LEU A 76 17.26 8.40 -2.47
CA LEU A 76 18.37 7.47 -2.56
C LEU A 76 17.91 6.06 -2.91
N ALA A 77 16.67 5.67 -2.64
CA ALA A 77 16.12 4.36 -3.00
C ALA A 77 15.37 4.38 -4.35
N GLY A 78 15.27 5.53 -5.03
CA GLY A 78 14.51 5.67 -6.28
C GLY A 78 12.98 5.60 -6.12
N ARG A 79 12.45 5.73 -4.90
CA ARG A 79 11.04 5.56 -4.53
C ARG A 79 10.23 6.86 -4.50
N LEU A 80 10.83 8.00 -4.84
CA LEU A 80 10.17 9.31 -4.79
C LEU A 80 8.78 9.33 -5.47
N ALA A 81 7.85 9.99 -4.76
CA ALA A 81 6.49 10.23 -5.20
C ALA A 81 6.43 10.96 -6.55
N ARG A 82 5.31 10.75 -7.26
CA ARG A 82 5.15 11.16 -8.67
C ARG A 82 5.23 12.66 -8.89
N ASN A 83 4.73 13.42 -7.93
CA ASN A 83 4.70 14.88 -7.93
C ASN A 83 6.02 15.50 -7.45
N VAL A 84 7.11 14.74 -7.36
CA VAL A 84 8.38 15.21 -6.82
C VAL A 84 9.47 15.08 -7.88
N VAL A 85 10.21 16.16 -8.13
CA VAL A 85 11.31 16.21 -9.08
C VAL A 85 12.63 16.15 -8.33
N MET A 86 13.50 15.21 -8.73
CA MET A 86 14.85 15.04 -8.22
C MET A 86 15.85 15.51 -9.28
N THR A 87 16.83 16.31 -8.87
CA THR A 87 17.99 16.71 -9.68
C THR A 87 19.27 16.43 -8.90
N GLY A 88 20.37 16.14 -9.59
CA GLY A 88 21.65 15.76 -8.99
C GLY A 88 22.16 14.44 -9.56
N ASN A 89 23.36 14.05 -9.16
CA ASN A 89 23.94 12.76 -9.56
C ASN A 89 23.80 11.77 -8.42
N LEU A 90 23.30 10.56 -8.74
CA LEU A 90 23.36 9.40 -7.87
C LEU A 90 24.30 8.38 -8.51
N LEU A 91 25.36 8.04 -7.80
CA LEU A 91 26.45 7.18 -8.26
C LEU A 91 26.41 5.90 -7.43
N LEU A 92 26.31 4.76 -8.11
CA LEU A 92 26.46 3.43 -7.55
C LEU A 92 27.75 2.83 -8.10
N ASN A 93 28.72 2.54 -7.23
CA ASN A 93 30.05 2.06 -7.63
C ASN A 93 30.67 2.91 -8.77
N GLY A 94 30.59 4.24 -8.65
CA GLY A 94 31.12 5.19 -9.64
C GLY A 94 30.27 5.41 -10.89
N LYS A 95 29.26 4.58 -11.16
CA LYS A 95 28.37 4.71 -12.33
C LYS A 95 27.05 5.39 -11.96
N LYS A 96 26.54 6.26 -12.84
CA LYS A 96 25.18 6.80 -12.68
C LYS A 96 24.16 5.68 -12.85
N ALA A 97 23.54 5.26 -11.76
CA ALA A 97 22.58 4.17 -11.76
C ALA A 97 21.18 4.69 -11.45
N ARG A 98 20.19 4.15 -12.15
CA ARG A 98 18.83 4.07 -11.62
C ARG A 98 18.81 2.82 -10.76
N LEU A 99 18.51 2.99 -9.47
CA LEU A 99 18.43 1.86 -8.56
C LEU A 99 17.17 1.07 -8.88
N ASP A 100 17.34 0.02 -9.65
CA ASP A 100 16.29 -0.93 -10.01
C ASP A 100 16.16 -2.02 -8.92
N TYR A 101 14.97 -2.63 -8.86
CA TYR A 101 14.59 -3.63 -7.86
C TYR A 101 15.52 -4.86 -7.87
N GLY A 102 15.99 -5.30 -6.70
CA GLY A 102 16.81 -6.51 -6.51
C GLY A 102 18.19 -6.23 -5.91
N LEU A 103 18.78 -5.08 -6.21
CA LEU A 103 20.07 -4.63 -5.67
C LEU A 103 19.95 -3.90 -4.33
N VAL A 104 18.79 -3.27 -4.13
CA VAL A 104 18.44 -2.43 -3.00
C VAL A 104 17.25 -3.03 -2.26
N ALA A 105 17.34 -3.08 -0.94
CA ALA A 105 16.22 -3.38 -0.04
C ALA A 105 15.75 -2.12 0.68
N TYR A 106 14.44 -2.01 0.91
CA TYR A 106 13.83 -0.86 1.59
C TYR A 106 12.83 -1.33 2.64
N VAL A 107 13.11 -1.02 3.91
CA VAL A 107 12.22 -1.25 5.04
C VAL A 107 11.44 0.02 5.33
N THR A 108 10.11 -0.05 5.20
CA THR A 108 9.21 1.08 5.48
C THR A 108 9.04 1.32 6.98
N GLN A 109 8.60 2.53 7.33
CA GLN A 109 8.27 2.90 8.71
C GLN A 109 7.17 2.00 9.29
N GLU A 110 6.08 1.81 8.53
CA GLU A 110 4.99 0.91 8.92
C GLU A 110 5.27 -0.55 8.56
N ASP A 111 5.03 -1.44 9.51
CA ASP A 111 5.17 -2.89 9.34
C ASP A 111 3.85 -3.50 8.89
N VAL A 112 3.60 -3.46 7.59
CA VAL A 112 2.46 -4.14 6.98
C VAL A 112 2.81 -5.62 6.76
N LEU A 113 2.15 -6.51 7.50
CA LEU A 113 2.30 -7.97 7.48
C LEU A 113 0.93 -8.64 7.63
N LEU A 114 0.79 -9.89 7.17
CA LEU A 114 -0.43 -10.69 7.40
C LEU A 114 -0.42 -11.25 8.82
N GLY A 115 -1.39 -10.85 9.64
CA GLY A 115 -1.42 -11.19 11.07
C GLY A 115 -1.75 -12.65 11.41
N THR A 116 -2.34 -13.39 10.47
CA THR A 116 -2.78 -14.79 10.64
C THR A 116 -1.66 -15.81 10.46
N LEU A 117 -0.55 -15.40 9.86
CA LEU A 117 0.60 -16.25 9.57
C LEU A 117 1.61 -16.22 10.72
N THR A 118 2.37 -17.30 10.88
CA THR A 118 3.51 -17.31 11.80
C THR A 118 4.70 -16.55 11.23
N VAL A 119 5.66 -16.22 12.09
CA VAL A 119 6.92 -15.58 11.66
C VAL A 119 7.64 -16.46 10.63
N ARG A 120 7.81 -17.74 10.92
CA ARG A 120 8.46 -18.72 10.03
C ARG A 120 7.72 -18.86 8.71
N GLU A 121 6.40 -18.98 8.74
CA GLU A 121 5.57 -19.06 7.53
C GLU A 121 5.75 -17.82 6.66
N THR A 122 5.72 -16.62 7.27
CA THR A 122 5.83 -15.36 6.54
C THR A 122 7.19 -15.21 5.84
N ILE A 123 8.27 -15.56 6.54
CA ILE A 123 9.63 -15.56 5.98
C ILE A 123 9.74 -16.62 4.87
N THR A 124 9.19 -17.82 5.09
CA THR A 124 9.19 -18.90 4.10
C THR A 124 8.43 -18.51 2.83
N TYR A 125 7.25 -17.90 2.94
CA TYR A 125 6.50 -17.43 1.78
C TYR A 125 7.26 -16.35 1.00
N SER A 126 7.88 -15.40 1.71
CA SER A 126 8.72 -14.37 1.07
C SER A 126 9.90 -14.99 0.33
N ALA A 127 10.58 -15.97 0.94
CA ALA A 127 11.68 -16.70 0.33
C ALA A 127 11.24 -17.40 -0.97
N HIS A 128 10.11 -18.12 -0.95
CA HIS A 128 9.58 -18.78 -2.15
C HIS A 128 9.15 -17.83 -3.27
N LEU A 129 8.78 -16.59 -2.94
CA LEU A 129 8.37 -15.56 -3.90
C LEU A 129 9.55 -14.79 -4.49
N ARG A 130 10.71 -14.76 -3.83
CA ARG A 130 11.86 -13.92 -4.23
C ARG A 130 13.09 -14.71 -4.68
N LEU A 131 13.35 -15.86 -4.06
CA LEU A 131 14.51 -16.70 -4.38
C LEU A 131 14.28 -17.46 -5.70
N PRO A 132 15.35 -17.71 -6.48
CA PRO A 132 15.25 -18.42 -7.75
C PRO A 132 14.58 -19.80 -7.63
N SER A 133 14.02 -20.25 -8.74
CA SER A 133 13.24 -21.49 -8.79
C SER A 133 14.10 -22.75 -8.72
N ASP A 134 15.39 -22.60 -9.01
CA ASP A 134 16.35 -23.69 -9.22
C ASP A 134 16.95 -24.21 -7.91
N MET A 135 16.77 -23.46 -6.81
CA MET A 135 17.20 -23.88 -5.47
C MET A 135 16.33 -25.01 -4.93
N SER A 136 16.96 -25.93 -4.20
CA SER A 136 16.26 -27.02 -3.50
C SER A 136 15.42 -26.48 -2.34
N LYS A 137 14.46 -27.27 -1.86
CA LYS A 137 13.63 -26.85 -0.72
C LYS A 137 14.44 -26.77 0.57
N GLU A 138 15.43 -27.65 0.69
CA GLU A 138 16.36 -27.74 1.81
C GLU A 138 17.23 -26.48 1.86
N GLU A 139 17.81 -26.05 0.74
CA GLU A 139 18.58 -24.80 0.65
C GLU A 139 17.73 -23.57 1.01
N VAL A 140 16.48 -23.53 0.55
CA VAL A 140 15.55 -22.44 0.91
C VAL A 140 15.26 -22.46 2.40
N SER A 141 15.06 -23.64 2.99
CA SER A 141 14.85 -23.80 4.43
C SER A 141 16.06 -23.34 5.23
N ASP A 142 17.28 -23.69 4.81
CA ASP A 142 18.51 -23.28 5.48
C ASP A 142 18.70 -21.76 5.45
N ILE A 143 18.34 -21.10 4.34
CA ILE A 143 18.35 -19.64 4.23
C ILE A 143 17.32 -19.02 5.19
N VAL A 144 16.13 -19.61 5.29
CA VAL A 144 15.06 -19.14 6.19
C VAL A 144 15.50 -19.25 7.64
N GLU A 145 16.00 -20.42 8.06
CA GLU A 145 16.49 -20.64 9.43
C GLU A 145 17.69 -19.74 9.76
N GLY A 146 18.63 -19.59 8.82
CA GLY A 146 19.75 -18.67 8.96
C GLY A 146 19.29 -17.22 9.19
N THR A 147 18.27 -16.77 8.46
CA THR A 147 17.71 -15.42 8.60
C THR A 147 16.98 -15.23 9.93
N ILE A 148 16.23 -16.25 10.38
CA ILE A 148 15.58 -16.24 11.70
C ILE A 148 16.62 -16.13 12.81
N MET A 149 17.74 -16.85 12.68
CA MET A 149 18.85 -16.82 13.62
C MET A 149 19.60 -15.48 13.61
N GLU A 150 19.91 -14.94 12.43
CA GLU A 150 20.61 -13.64 12.25
C GLU A 150 19.86 -12.48 12.92
N LEU A 151 18.53 -12.54 12.96
CA LEU A 151 17.67 -11.52 13.56
C LEU A 151 17.20 -11.84 14.99
N GLY A 152 17.62 -12.96 15.56
CA GLY A 152 17.25 -13.35 16.92
C GLY A 152 15.75 -13.62 17.10
N LEU A 153 15.11 -14.24 16.10
CA LEU A 153 13.67 -14.51 16.06
C LEU A 153 13.32 -15.97 16.42
N GLN A 154 14.26 -16.75 16.94
CA GLN A 154 14.06 -18.18 17.22
C GLN A 154 12.89 -18.43 18.17
N ASP A 155 12.81 -17.68 19.27
CA ASP A 155 11.81 -17.87 20.34
C ASP A 155 10.37 -17.57 19.88
N CYS A 156 10.21 -16.74 18.84
CA CYS A 156 8.91 -16.33 18.31
C CYS A 156 8.67 -16.82 16.88
N SER A 157 9.54 -17.67 16.33
CA SER A 157 9.49 -18.19 14.97
C SER A 157 8.16 -18.88 14.63
N ASP A 158 7.61 -19.65 15.56
CA ASP A 158 6.34 -20.38 15.38
C ASP A 158 5.13 -19.65 15.97
N ARG A 159 5.31 -18.42 16.48
CA ARG A 159 4.21 -17.57 16.95
C ARG A 159 3.55 -16.84 15.79
N VAL A 160 2.24 -16.64 15.87
CA VAL A 160 1.47 -15.81 14.93
C VAL A 160 1.88 -14.35 15.06
N ILE A 161 1.96 -13.64 13.92
CA ILE A 161 2.30 -12.21 13.90
C ILE A 161 1.27 -11.39 14.67
N GLY A 162 0.01 -11.80 14.61
CA GLY A 162 -1.10 -11.16 15.30
C GLY A 162 -1.80 -10.12 14.43
N ASN A 163 -3.10 -10.02 14.61
CA ASN A 163 -3.97 -9.02 14.01
C ASN A 163 -4.67 -8.22 15.12
N TRP A 164 -5.65 -7.41 14.77
CA TRP A 164 -6.40 -6.64 15.77
C TRP A 164 -7.25 -7.50 16.72
N HIS A 165 -7.62 -8.73 16.30
CA HIS A 165 -8.43 -9.65 17.11
C HIS A 165 -7.59 -10.54 18.03
N ALA A 166 -6.37 -10.90 17.61
CA ALA A 166 -5.49 -11.82 18.31
C ALA A 166 -4.09 -11.20 18.50
N ARG A 167 -3.71 -11.01 19.76
CA ARG A 167 -2.37 -10.53 20.12
C ARG A 167 -1.32 -11.53 19.64
N GLY A 168 -0.37 -11.05 18.85
CA GLY A 168 0.75 -11.86 18.37
C GLY A 168 2.09 -11.39 18.92
N VAL A 169 3.09 -11.32 18.04
CA VAL A 169 4.45 -10.90 18.39
C VAL A 169 4.52 -9.45 18.87
N SER A 170 5.55 -9.12 19.65
CA SER A 170 5.81 -7.76 20.12
C SER A 170 6.15 -6.81 18.95
N GLY A 171 6.06 -5.50 19.18
CA GLY A 171 6.40 -4.50 18.17
C GLY A 171 7.86 -4.63 17.67
N GLY A 172 8.80 -4.90 18.58
CA GLY A 172 10.21 -5.10 18.26
C GLY A 172 10.46 -6.37 17.44
N GLU A 173 9.81 -7.48 17.80
CA GLU A 173 9.82 -8.71 16.99
C GLU A 173 9.22 -8.47 15.61
N ARG A 174 8.05 -7.82 15.53
CA ARG A 174 7.41 -7.49 14.25
C ARG A 174 8.31 -6.67 13.34
N LYS A 175 9.06 -5.72 13.91
CA LYS A 175 10.02 -4.91 13.16
C LYS A 175 11.18 -5.75 12.62
N ARG A 176 11.72 -6.64 13.45
CA ARG A 176 12.76 -7.60 13.05
C ARG A 176 12.25 -8.53 11.94
N VAL A 177 11.01 -8.99 12.00
CA VAL A 177 10.39 -9.77 10.89
C VAL A 177 10.33 -8.94 9.61
N SER A 178 9.89 -7.68 9.67
CA SER A 178 9.86 -6.76 8.51
C SER A 178 11.25 -6.60 7.87
N ILE A 179 12.31 -6.53 8.68
CA ILE A 179 13.70 -6.50 8.25
C ILE A 179 14.12 -7.86 7.65
N ALA A 180 13.73 -8.99 8.26
CA ALA A 180 14.00 -10.34 7.78
C ALA A 180 13.55 -10.54 6.33
N LEU A 181 12.33 -10.10 6.02
CA LEU A 181 11.74 -10.26 4.69
C LEU A 181 12.56 -9.58 3.60
N GLU A 182 13.27 -8.50 3.93
CA GLU A 182 14.07 -7.73 3.00
C GLU A 182 15.52 -8.23 2.89
N ILE A 183 16.05 -8.89 3.93
CA ILE A 183 17.41 -9.45 3.95
C ILE A 183 17.50 -10.81 3.26
N LEU A 184 16.40 -11.54 3.11
CA LEU A 184 16.34 -12.85 2.45
C LEU A 184 17.04 -12.89 1.08
N THR A 185 16.96 -11.81 0.29
CA THR A 185 17.63 -11.74 -1.03
C THR A 185 19.09 -11.31 -0.97
N ARG A 186 19.66 -11.20 0.24
CA ARG A 186 21.02 -10.71 0.48
C ARG A 186 21.32 -9.40 -0.29
N PRO A 187 20.54 -8.34 -0.05
CA PRO A 187 20.72 -7.06 -0.74
C PRO A 187 22.09 -6.45 -0.42
N GLN A 188 22.68 -5.73 -1.38
CA GLN A 188 23.96 -5.04 -1.16
C GLN A 188 23.77 -3.71 -0.42
N ILE A 189 22.63 -3.05 -0.63
CA ILE A 189 22.25 -1.81 0.04
C ILE A 189 20.92 -2.01 0.74
N LEU A 190 20.86 -1.65 2.03
CA LEU A 190 19.66 -1.71 2.86
C LEU A 190 19.30 -0.30 3.34
N PHE A 191 18.13 0.18 2.95
CA PHE A 191 17.53 1.41 3.45
C PHE A 191 16.46 1.08 4.50
N LEU A 192 16.49 1.78 5.63
CA LEU A 192 15.47 1.65 6.68
C LEU A 192 14.91 3.01 7.06
N ASP A 193 13.59 3.15 7.00
CA ASP A 193 12.90 4.35 7.47
C ASP A 193 12.40 4.15 8.91
N GLU A 194 13.02 4.88 9.84
CA GLU A 194 12.72 4.91 11.28
C GLU A 194 12.52 3.52 11.91
N PRO A 195 13.51 2.60 11.84
CA PRO A 195 13.35 1.24 12.32
C PRO A 195 13.22 1.13 13.85
N THR A 196 13.51 2.19 14.60
CA THR A 196 13.38 2.21 16.06
C THR A 196 12.10 2.92 16.53
N SER A 197 11.22 3.35 15.63
CA SER A 197 10.00 4.09 15.99
C SER A 197 8.99 3.17 16.68
N GLY A 198 8.42 3.64 17.80
CA GLY A 198 7.45 2.87 18.60
C GLY A 198 8.03 1.67 19.35
N LEU A 199 9.36 1.54 19.44
CA LEU A 199 10.04 0.51 20.21
C LEU A 199 10.52 1.04 21.57
N ASP A 200 10.59 0.14 22.55
CA ASP A 200 11.30 0.38 23.80
C ASP A 200 12.83 0.38 23.57
N SER A 201 13.59 0.94 24.53
CA SER A 201 15.04 1.10 24.42
C SER A 201 15.78 -0.21 24.18
N ALA A 202 15.37 -1.31 24.82
CA ALA A 202 16.04 -2.60 24.68
C ALA A 202 15.77 -3.19 23.29
N SER A 203 14.50 -3.23 22.85
CA SER A 203 14.17 -3.69 21.49
C SER A 203 14.85 -2.86 20.41
N ALA A 204 14.93 -1.53 20.57
CA ALA A 204 15.63 -0.66 19.64
C ALA A 204 17.14 -0.98 19.55
N PHE A 205 17.78 -1.25 20.69
CA PHE A 205 19.18 -1.68 20.73
C PHE A 205 19.39 -2.99 19.97
N PHE A 206 18.55 -4.01 20.21
CA PHE A 206 18.63 -5.28 19.50
C PHE A 206 18.47 -5.12 17.98
N VAL A 207 17.51 -4.30 17.54
CA VAL A 207 17.31 -4.03 16.10
C VAL A 207 18.54 -3.38 15.47
N ILE A 208 19.09 -2.33 16.08
CA ILE A 208 20.27 -1.64 15.53
C ILE A 208 21.53 -2.51 15.62
N GLN A 209 21.67 -3.32 16.66
CA GLN A 209 22.78 -4.26 16.78
C GLN A 209 22.73 -5.33 15.68
N ALA A 210 21.54 -5.86 15.36
CA ALA A 210 21.38 -6.78 14.24
C ALA A 210 21.74 -6.10 12.91
N LEU A 211 21.25 -4.88 12.66
CA LEU A 211 21.61 -4.10 11.46
C LEU A 211 23.11 -3.82 11.35
N ARG A 212 23.78 -3.61 12.47
CA ARG A 212 25.24 -3.43 12.51
C ARG A 212 25.97 -4.72 12.13
N ASN A 213 25.49 -5.88 12.60
CA ASN A 213 26.05 -7.18 12.20
C ASN A 213 25.86 -7.41 10.68
N ILE A 214 24.66 -7.13 10.17
CA ILE A 214 24.33 -7.16 8.73
C ILE A 214 25.26 -6.23 7.92
N ALA A 215 25.58 -5.04 8.44
CA ALA A 215 26.52 -4.13 7.79
C ALA A 215 27.94 -4.73 7.76
N ARG A 216 28.41 -5.30 8.88
CA ARG A 216 29.74 -5.92 9.01
C ARG A 216 29.98 -7.09 8.05
N ASP A 217 28.92 -7.75 7.60
CA ASP A 217 28.98 -8.78 6.55
C ASP A 217 29.34 -8.22 5.14
N GLY A 218 29.54 -6.91 5.03
CA GLY A 218 29.94 -6.21 3.82
C GLY A 218 28.82 -5.46 3.12
N ARG A 219 27.64 -5.33 3.76
CA ARG A 219 26.48 -4.60 3.20
C ARG A 219 26.54 -3.13 3.58
N THR A 220 25.94 -2.27 2.75
CA THR A 220 25.81 -0.83 3.03
C THR A 220 24.44 -0.59 3.68
N VAL A 221 24.41 -0.10 4.92
CA VAL A 221 23.15 0.12 5.66
C VAL A 221 22.93 1.60 5.94
N ILE A 222 21.77 2.12 5.53
CA ILE A 222 21.38 3.51 5.73
C ILE A 222 20.04 3.54 6.45
N SER A 223 20.00 4.12 7.65
CA SER A 223 18.82 4.17 8.49
C SER A 223 18.46 5.60 8.85
N SER A 224 17.20 6.02 8.69
CA SER A 224 16.73 7.24 9.36
C SER A 224 16.43 6.94 10.83
N VAL A 225 16.80 7.85 11.73
CA VAL A 225 16.52 7.74 13.16
C VAL A 225 16.11 9.11 13.68
N HIS A 226 15.02 9.16 14.46
CA HIS A 226 14.50 10.42 14.99
C HIS A 226 15.25 10.85 16.25
N GLN A 227 15.30 10.01 17.29
CA GLN A 227 15.95 10.32 18.57
C GLN A 227 16.45 9.03 19.25
N PRO A 228 17.69 8.57 18.98
CA PRO A 228 18.22 7.35 19.58
C PRO A 228 18.70 7.56 21.02
N SER A 229 18.68 6.50 21.83
CA SER A 229 19.40 6.47 23.10
C SER A 229 20.91 6.57 22.88
N SER A 230 21.67 6.97 23.89
CA SER A 230 23.14 7.08 23.79
C SER A 230 23.81 5.76 23.38
N GLU A 231 23.29 4.63 23.87
CA GLU A 231 23.78 3.29 23.53
C GLU A 231 23.51 2.95 22.06
N VAL A 232 22.30 3.25 21.58
CA VAL A 232 21.94 3.05 20.16
C VAL A 232 22.75 3.98 19.26
N PHE A 233 22.95 5.24 19.67
CA PHE A 233 23.74 6.21 18.91
C PHE A 233 25.20 5.75 18.74
N ALA A 234 25.79 5.11 19.76
CA ALA A 234 27.15 4.60 19.73
C ALA A 234 27.36 3.43 18.75
N LEU A 235 26.28 2.80 18.27
CA LEU A 235 26.34 1.73 17.27
C LEU A 235 26.52 2.25 15.84
N PHE A 236 26.23 3.54 15.58
CA PHE A 236 26.36 4.12 14.26
C PHE A 236 27.80 4.54 13.94
N ASP A 237 28.25 4.22 12.72
CA ASP A 237 29.60 4.58 12.27
C ASP A 237 29.61 6.00 11.67
N ASP A 238 28.59 6.31 10.86
CA ASP A 238 28.44 7.59 10.16
C ASP A 238 27.14 8.30 10.55
N LEU A 239 27.19 9.63 10.60
CA LEU A 239 26.06 10.49 10.92
C LEU A 239 25.82 11.50 9.80
N PHE A 240 24.58 11.57 9.31
CA PHE A 240 24.10 12.57 8.37
C PHE A 240 22.99 13.41 9.01
N LEU A 241 23.30 14.64 9.42
CA LEU A 241 22.35 15.55 10.06
C LEU A 241 21.69 16.49 9.04
N LEU A 242 20.35 16.45 9.00
CA LEU A 242 19.49 17.26 8.13
C LEU A 242 18.67 18.26 8.95
N SER A 243 18.57 19.50 8.46
CA SER A 243 17.59 20.48 8.96
C SER A 243 17.01 21.32 7.82
N SER A 244 15.68 21.33 7.71
CA SER A 244 14.91 21.99 6.64
C SER A 244 15.47 21.74 5.22
N GLY A 245 15.88 20.51 4.93
CA GLY A 245 16.40 20.11 3.62
C GLY A 245 17.87 20.45 3.34
N GLU A 246 18.62 20.97 4.31
CA GLU A 246 20.04 21.27 4.19
C GLU A 246 20.89 20.34 5.07
N SER A 247 22.11 20.03 4.63
CA SER A 247 23.10 19.26 5.41
C SER A 247 23.73 20.15 6.48
N VAL A 248 23.50 19.81 7.75
CA VAL A 248 24.14 20.48 8.89
C VAL A 248 25.49 19.86 9.19
N TYR A 249 25.60 18.54 9.11
CA TYR A 249 26.82 17.79 9.33
C TYR A 249 26.76 16.46 8.59
N PHE A 250 27.89 16.02 8.05
CA PHE A 250 28.08 14.67 7.54
C PHE A 250 29.52 14.23 7.77
N GLY A 251 29.70 13.06 8.40
CA GLY A 251 30.98 12.47 8.78
C GLY A 251 30.82 11.35 9.81
N GLU A 252 31.91 10.95 10.46
CA GLU A 252 31.89 9.92 11.51
C GLU A 252 31.06 10.38 12.71
N ALA A 253 30.21 9.50 13.25
CA ALA A 253 29.27 9.84 14.32
C ALA A 253 29.99 10.36 15.59
N LYS A 254 31.18 9.81 15.90
CA LYS A 254 32.01 10.22 17.05
C LYS A 254 32.55 11.65 16.91
N SER A 255 32.92 12.06 15.70
CA SER A 255 33.48 13.39 15.42
C SER A 255 32.43 14.50 15.41
N ALA A 256 31.14 14.15 15.42
CA ALA A 256 30.06 15.13 15.49
C ALA A 256 30.14 16.00 16.76
N VAL A 257 30.53 15.40 17.90
CA VAL A 257 30.67 16.15 19.17
C VAL A 257 31.74 17.25 19.07
N GLU A 258 32.88 16.92 18.44
CA GLU A 258 33.98 17.86 18.19
C GLU A 258 33.53 19.00 17.25
N PHE A 259 32.85 18.68 16.16
CA PHE A 259 32.33 19.68 15.22
C PHE A 259 31.37 20.69 15.89
N PHE A 260 30.47 20.21 16.74
CA PHE A 260 29.55 21.08 17.47
C PHE A 260 30.28 21.95 18.50
N ALA A 261 31.32 21.43 19.17
CA ALA A 261 32.18 22.22 20.05
C ALA A 261 32.97 23.29 19.29
N GLU A 262 33.61 22.95 18.16
CA GLU A 262 34.31 23.89 17.26
C GLU A 262 33.38 24.99 16.73
N SER A 263 32.10 24.66 16.53
CA SER A 263 31.09 25.61 16.04
C SER A 263 30.53 26.53 17.13
N GLY A 264 30.96 26.39 18.38
CA GLY A 264 30.51 27.21 19.52
C GLY A 264 29.33 26.64 20.29
N PHE A 265 28.93 25.39 20.04
CA PHE A 265 27.79 24.72 20.66
C PHE A 265 28.17 23.38 21.32
N PRO A 266 29.10 23.35 22.28
CA PRO A 266 29.58 22.12 22.89
C PRO A 266 28.45 21.34 23.58
N CYS A 267 28.53 20.01 23.53
CA CYS A 267 27.55 19.15 24.20
C CYS A 267 27.77 19.17 25.72
N PRO A 268 26.72 19.38 26.55
CA PRO A 268 26.83 19.29 28.00
C PRO A 268 27.24 17.88 28.48
N LYS A 269 28.03 17.80 29.56
CA LYS A 269 28.62 16.53 30.06
C LYS A 269 27.60 15.44 30.44
N LYS A 270 26.37 15.81 30.83
CA LYS A 270 25.31 14.87 31.28
C LYS A 270 24.16 14.74 30.28
N ARG A 271 24.37 15.16 29.04
CA ARG A 271 23.32 15.15 28.01
C ARG A 271 23.69 14.16 26.91
N ASN A 272 22.69 13.44 26.42
CA ASN A 272 22.85 12.59 25.23
C ASN A 272 23.26 13.48 24.03
N PRO A 273 24.37 13.18 23.34
CA PRO A 273 24.82 13.95 22.18
C PRO A 273 23.76 14.06 21.09
N SER A 274 23.04 12.97 20.82
CA SER A 274 22.01 12.93 19.78
C SER A 274 20.86 13.90 20.08
N ASP A 275 20.40 13.97 21.34
CA ASP A 275 19.41 14.94 21.81
C ASP A 275 19.91 16.38 21.74
N HIS A 276 21.20 16.61 22.03
CA HIS A 276 21.81 17.92 21.91
C HIS A 276 21.84 18.39 20.46
N PHE A 277 22.27 17.54 19.53
CA PHE A 277 22.30 17.87 18.10
C PHE A 277 20.92 18.23 17.57
N LEU A 278 19.88 17.47 17.92
CA LEU A 278 18.51 17.73 17.51
C LEU A 278 17.97 19.04 18.09
N ARG A 279 18.26 19.34 19.36
CA ARG A 279 17.85 20.61 20.00
C ARG A 279 18.49 21.82 19.31
N CYS A 280 19.75 21.73 18.90
CA CYS A 280 20.45 22.82 18.20
C CYS A 280 19.87 23.13 16.80
N ILE A 281 19.19 22.17 16.16
CA ILE A 281 18.75 22.29 14.77
C ILE A 281 17.22 22.35 14.61
N ASN A 282 16.47 22.15 15.69
CA ASN A 282 15.00 22.10 15.68
C ASN A 282 14.37 23.43 16.10
N SER A 283 13.79 24.14 15.13
CA SER A 283 13.11 25.42 15.34
C SER A 283 11.83 25.35 16.17
N ASP A 284 11.25 24.16 16.37
CA ASP A 284 10.01 24.00 17.12
C ASP A 284 10.18 24.41 18.60
N PHE A 285 11.39 24.25 19.15
CA PHE A 285 11.73 24.68 20.51
C PHE A 285 11.64 26.20 20.70
N ASP A 286 11.95 26.99 19.67
CA ASP A 286 11.79 28.45 19.70
C ASP A 286 10.32 28.82 19.84
N THR A 287 9.44 28.10 19.13
CA THR A 287 7.98 28.32 19.17
C THR A 287 7.43 27.97 20.55
N VAL A 288 7.81 26.83 21.10
CA VAL A 288 7.38 26.41 22.46
C VAL A 288 7.86 27.41 23.50
N THR A 289 9.11 27.88 23.41
CA THR A 289 9.68 28.84 24.35
C THR A 289 8.98 30.20 24.22
N ALA A 290 8.64 30.63 23.01
CA ALA A 290 7.85 31.84 22.79
C ALA A 290 6.42 31.72 23.36
N THR A 291 5.75 30.58 23.19
CA THR A 291 4.42 30.32 23.78
C THR A 291 4.48 30.30 25.30
N LEU A 292 5.49 29.65 25.89
CA LEU A 292 5.67 29.59 27.33
C LEU A 292 5.93 30.98 27.94
N LYS A 293 6.80 31.78 27.30
CA LYS A 293 7.03 33.19 27.67
C LYS A 293 5.75 34.03 27.57
N GLY A 294 4.97 33.84 26.51
CA GLY A 294 3.68 34.53 26.32
C GLY A 294 2.59 34.12 27.32
N SER A 295 2.68 32.92 27.89
CA SER A 295 1.73 32.39 28.88
C SER A 295 2.04 32.77 30.34
N GLN A 296 3.10 33.54 30.61
CA GLN A 296 3.59 33.90 31.95
C GLN A 296 3.84 32.71 32.93
N ARG A 297 3.80 31.46 32.47
CA ARG A 297 4.09 30.26 33.28
C ARG A 297 5.56 30.13 33.68
N ILE A 298 6.44 30.92 33.07
CA ILE A 298 7.82 31.07 33.49
C ILE A 298 7.94 32.49 34.07
N GLN A 299 7.64 32.64 35.36
CA GLN A 299 8.21 33.74 36.12
C GLN A 299 9.73 33.56 36.11
N GLU A 300 10.42 34.66 35.84
CA GLU A 300 11.87 34.81 35.70
C GLU A 300 12.63 33.95 36.72
N THR A 301 13.04 32.75 36.30
CA THR A 301 14.08 31.99 36.99
C THR A 301 15.41 32.41 36.33
N PRO A 302 16.37 32.93 37.11
CA PRO A 302 17.54 33.58 36.56
C PRO A 302 18.42 32.56 35.83
N ALA A 303 18.76 32.92 34.59
CA ALA A 303 19.88 32.46 33.79
C ALA A 303 20.67 31.25 34.33
N THR A 304 20.16 30.03 34.09
CA THR A 304 21.08 28.90 33.90
C THR A 304 21.69 29.04 32.51
N SER A 305 22.90 29.58 32.50
CA SER A 305 24.01 29.60 31.53
C SER A 305 24.01 28.64 30.32
N ASP A 306 22.91 28.44 29.60
CA ASP A 306 22.90 27.74 28.31
C ASP A 306 22.94 28.78 27.16
N PRO A 307 24.06 28.93 26.42
CA PRO A 307 24.18 29.83 25.26
C PRO A 307 23.11 29.59 24.18
N LEU A 308 22.48 28.41 24.22
CA LEU A 308 21.43 27.99 23.30
C LEU A 308 20.09 28.71 23.50
N MET A 309 19.79 29.20 24.71
CA MET A 309 18.49 29.83 25.05
C MET A 309 18.39 31.29 24.58
N ASN A 310 19.53 31.93 24.29
CA ASN A 310 19.60 33.35 23.95
C ASN A 310 19.65 33.62 22.44
N LEU A 311 19.85 32.59 21.61
CA LEU A 311 19.97 32.70 20.16
C LEU A 311 18.79 31.98 19.48
N ALA A 312 18.23 32.59 18.44
CA ALA A 312 17.22 31.92 17.62
C ALA A 312 17.83 30.70 16.91
N THR A 313 17.10 29.59 16.87
CA THR A 313 17.57 28.33 16.26
C THR A 313 17.90 28.49 14.78
N SER A 314 17.26 29.44 14.08
CA SER A 314 17.59 29.80 12.69
C SER A 314 19.01 30.32 12.53
N VAL A 315 19.52 31.08 13.51
CA VAL A 315 20.88 31.63 13.52
C VAL A 315 21.88 30.51 13.82
N ILE A 316 21.58 29.66 14.80
CA ILE A 316 22.40 28.48 15.15
C ILE A 316 22.53 27.56 13.92
N LYS A 317 21.42 27.25 13.26
CA LYS A 317 21.38 26.45 12.04
C LYS A 317 22.26 27.08 10.94
N ALA A 318 22.08 28.36 10.64
CA ALA A 318 22.84 29.04 9.59
C ALA A 318 24.35 28.98 9.86
N ARG A 319 24.74 29.20 11.13
CA ARG A 319 26.13 29.11 11.58
C ARG A 319 26.69 27.70 11.40
N LEU A 320 25.97 26.67 11.81
CA LEU A 320 26.39 25.27 11.66
C LEU A 320 26.55 24.87 10.19
N VAL A 321 25.60 25.24 9.32
CA VAL A 321 25.66 24.94 7.89
C VAL A 321 26.85 25.64 7.23
N GLU A 322 27.13 26.89 7.57
CA GLU A 322 28.28 27.63 7.06
C GLU A 322 29.61 27.03 7.55
N ASN A 323 29.70 26.73 8.84
CA ASN A 323 30.88 26.11 9.45
C ASN A 323 31.14 24.74 8.81
N TYR A 324 30.11 23.92 8.60
CA TYR A 324 30.26 22.63 7.92
C TYR A 324 30.84 22.80 6.53
N LYS A 325 30.31 23.71 5.71
CA LYS A 325 30.82 23.99 4.34
C LYS A 325 32.30 24.40 4.33
N ARG A 326 32.79 25.07 5.38
CA ARG A 326 34.19 25.51 5.52
C ARG A 326 35.09 24.46 6.20
N SER A 327 34.50 23.52 6.94
CA SER A 327 35.20 22.55 7.79
C SER A 327 36.05 21.52 7.02
N LYS A 328 36.93 20.85 7.77
CA LYS A 328 37.68 19.66 7.32
C LYS A 328 36.74 18.53 6.85
N TYR A 329 35.58 18.38 7.48
CA TYR A 329 34.60 17.32 7.21
C TYR A 329 34.00 17.44 5.80
N ALA A 330 33.54 18.63 5.39
CA ALA A 330 32.97 18.82 4.05
C ALA A 330 34.01 18.66 2.93
N LYS A 331 35.28 19.06 3.18
CA LYS A 331 36.38 18.84 2.24
C LYS A 331 36.70 17.35 2.10
N SER A 332 36.78 16.64 3.22
CA SER A 332 36.99 15.18 3.25
C SER A 332 35.87 14.45 2.52
N ALA A 333 34.61 14.77 2.82
CA ALA A 333 33.46 14.17 2.15
C ALA A 333 33.47 14.39 0.64
N LYS A 334 33.79 15.61 0.17
CA LYS A 334 33.92 15.89 -1.27
C LYS A 334 35.10 15.16 -1.92
N SER A 335 36.23 15.03 -1.23
CA SER A 335 37.37 14.24 -1.71
C SER A 335 36.95 12.78 -1.88
N ARG A 336 36.28 12.22 -0.87
CA ARG A 336 35.85 10.83 -0.88
C ARG A 336 34.81 10.55 -1.97
N ILE A 337 33.85 11.45 -2.17
CA ILE A 337 32.89 11.33 -3.29
C ILE A 337 33.60 11.31 -4.64
N ARG A 338 34.63 12.15 -4.84
CA ARG A 338 35.45 12.15 -6.07
C ARG A 338 36.26 10.88 -6.25
N GLU A 339 36.78 10.31 -5.16
CA GLU A 339 37.44 9.01 -5.20
C GLU A 339 36.45 7.91 -5.62
N LEU A 340 35.26 7.89 -5.02
CA LEU A 340 34.20 6.93 -5.33
C LEU A 340 33.66 7.10 -6.76
N SER A 341 33.63 8.31 -7.30
CA SER A 341 33.23 8.55 -8.69
C SER A 341 34.24 8.01 -9.70
N ASN A 342 35.51 7.91 -9.30
CA ASN A 342 36.60 7.40 -10.14
C ASN A 342 36.76 5.88 -10.04
N ILE A 343 36.01 5.21 -9.17
CA ILE A 343 35.99 3.74 -9.13
C ILE A 343 35.35 3.25 -10.44
N GLU A 344 36.11 2.52 -11.24
CA GLU A 344 35.57 1.73 -12.35
C GLU A 344 34.76 0.57 -11.77
N GLY A 345 33.51 0.83 -11.43
CA GLY A 345 32.61 -0.18 -10.89
C GLY A 345 32.41 -1.32 -11.88
N LEU A 346 32.56 -2.56 -11.36
CA LEU A 346 32.09 -3.78 -12.03
C LEU A 346 30.68 -3.51 -12.56
N GLU A 347 30.41 -3.88 -13.81
CA GLU A 347 29.02 -3.95 -14.29
C GLU A 347 28.30 -4.99 -13.44
N MET A 348 27.58 -4.51 -12.44
CA MET A 348 26.70 -5.38 -11.68
C MET A 348 25.56 -5.75 -12.61
N GLU A 349 25.40 -7.05 -12.87
CA GLU A 349 24.22 -7.55 -13.55
C GLU A 349 22.99 -7.06 -12.78
N ILE A 350 22.23 -6.16 -13.42
CA ILE A 350 21.00 -5.64 -12.88
C ILE A 350 20.00 -6.79 -12.85
N ARG A 351 19.93 -7.51 -11.73
CA ARG A 351 18.94 -8.55 -11.48
C ARG A 351 17.57 -7.91 -11.48
N LYS A 352 16.79 -8.12 -12.55
CA LYS A 352 15.48 -7.50 -12.71
C LYS A 352 14.40 -8.26 -11.93
N GLY A 353 14.12 -7.82 -10.70
CA GLY A 353 12.96 -8.29 -9.94
C GLY A 353 13.07 -9.70 -9.39
N SER A 354 11.92 -10.32 -9.06
CA SER A 354 11.88 -11.69 -8.54
C SER A 354 12.41 -12.71 -9.55
N GLU A 355 13.33 -13.56 -9.11
CA GLU A 355 13.89 -14.69 -9.87
C GLU A 355 12.97 -15.92 -9.85
N ALA A 356 11.80 -15.83 -9.20
CA ALA A 356 10.84 -16.93 -9.13
C ALA A 356 9.97 -17.01 -10.41
N THR A 357 9.74 -18.24 -10.87
CA THR A 357 8.88 -18.51 -12.04
C THR A 357 7.43 -18.10 -11.75
N TRP A 358 6.73 -17.58 -12.75
CA TRP A 358 5.32 -17.15 -12.63
C TRP A 358 4.40 -18.19 -11.97
N TRP A 359 4.57 -19.48 -12.31
CA TRP A 359 3.82 -20.58 -11.72
C TRP A 359 4.16 -20.85 -10.24
N LYS A 360 5.44 -20.74 -9.87
CA LYS A 360 5.89 -20.82 -8.46
C LYS A 360 5.27 -19.69 -7.66
N GLN A 361 5.29 -18.46 -8.19
CA GLN A 361 4.63 -17.31 -7.57
C GLN A 361 3.14 -17.52 -7.38
N LEU A 362 2.42 -17.99 -8.42
CA LEU A 362 0.98 -18.26 -8.34
C LEU A 362 0.64 -19.30 -7.27
N ARG A 363 1.33 -20.45 -7.29
CA ARG A 363 1.09 -21.55 -6.34
C ARG A 363 1.35 -21.11 -4.89
N THR A 364 2.47 -20.45 -4.65
CA THR A 364 2.85 -19.96 -3.31
C THR A 364 1.86 -18.92 -2.82
N LEU A 365 1.46 -17.97 -3.67
CA LEU A 365 0.54 -16.90 -3.31
C LEU A 365 -0.88 -17.43 -3.05
N THR A 366 -1.34 -18.39 -3.85
CA THR A 366 -2.62 -19.08 -3.63
C THR A 366 -2.61 -19.85 -2.32
N ALA A 367 -1.56 -20.63 -2.04
CA ALA A 367 -1.44 -21.38 -0.79
C ALA A 367 -1.44 -20.45 0.44
N ARG A 368 -0.67 -19.36 0.37
CA ARG A 368 -0.63 -18.32 1.40
C ARG A 368 -2.01 -17.70 1.63
N SER A 369 -2.67 -17.26 0.57
CA SER A 369 -3.98 -16.61 0.64
C SER A 369 -5.04 -17.59 1.16
N PHE A 370 -5.01 -18.86 0.74
CA PHE A 370 -5.92 -19.88 1.23
C PHE A 370 -5.77 -20.10 2.75
N ILE A 371 -4.53 -20.24 3.24
CA ILE A 371 -4.27 -20.38 4.68
C ILE A 371 -4.70 -19.14 5.46
N ASN A 372 -4.45 -17.94 4.90
CA ASN A 372 -4.93 -16.68 5.48
C ASN A 372 -6.45 -16.71 5.65
N MET A 373 -7.19 -17.05 4.60
CA MET A 373 -8.66 -17.13 4.62
C MET A 373 -9.18 -18.21 5.57
N CYS A 374 -8.53 -19.37 5.67
CA CYS A 374 -8.92 -20.43 6.60
C CYS A 374 -8.76 -20.04 8.06
N ARG A 375 -7.64 -19.39 8.41
CA ARG A 375 -7.29 -19.03 9.80
C ARG A 375 -7.94 -17.74 10.27
N ASP A 376 -8.39 -16.89 9.34
CA ASP A 376 -9.10 -15.66 9.67
C ASP A 376 -10.58 -15.93 10.01
N VAL A 377 -10.80 -16.39 11.23
CA VAL A 377 -12.13 -16.69 11.78
C VAL A 377 -13.02 -15.45 11.83
N GLY A 378 -12.44 -14.27 12.12
CA GLY A 378 -13.18 -13.04 12.28
C GLY A 378 -13.97 -12.64 11.04
N TYR A 379 -13.36 -12.74 9.85
CA TYR A 379 -13.97 -12.26 8.61
C TYR A 379 -14.67 -13.35 7.78
N TYR A 380 -14.00 -14.46 7.45
CA TYR A 380 -14.56 -15.45 6.51
C TYR A 380 -15.57 -16.39 7.17
N TRP A 381 -15.31 -16.84 8.38
CA TRP A 381 -16.23 -17.74 9.09
C TRP A 381 -17.48 -17.01 9.59
N THR A 382 -17.34 -15.81 10.15
CA THR A 382 -18.49 -14.94 10.46
C THR A 382 -19.34 -14.66 9.24
N ARG A 383 -18.73 -14.48 8.05
CA ARG A 383 -19.46 -14.36 6.78
C ARG A 383 -20.28 -15.62 6.50
N ILE A 384 -19.68 -16.82 6.53
CA ILE A 384 -20.43 -18.08 6.31
C ILE A 384 -21.61 -18.22 7.30
N ILE A 385 -21.37 -17.94 8.58
CA ILE A 385 -22.42 -18.02 9.62
C ILE A 385 -23.55 -17.02 9.32
N SER A 386 -23.23 -15.78 8.96
CA SER A 386 -24.24 -14.78 8.63
C SER A 386 -25.10 -15.19 7.42
N TYR A 387 -24.51 -15.83 6.42
CA TYR A 387 -25.24 -16.36 5.27
C TYR A 387 -26.16 -17.50 5.66
N ILE A 388 -25.71 -18.42 6.54
CA ILE A 388 -26.56 -19.50 7.06
C ILE A 388 -27.79 -18.93 7.77
N VAL A 389 -27.58 -17.97 8.68
CA VAL A 389 -28.66 -17.34 9.45
C VAL A 389 -29.69 -16.69 8.51
N VAL A 390 -29.22 -15.87 7.56
CA VAL A 390 -30.11 -15.22 6.57
C VAL A 390 -30.83 -16.26 5.70
N SER A 391 -30.16 -17.34 5.30
CA SER A 391 -30.77 -18.40 4.48
C SER A 391 -31.88 -19.15 5.22
N ILE A 392 -31.69 -19.41 6.51
CA ILE A 392 -32.72 -20.00 7.38
C ILE A 392 -33.89 -19.03 7.50
N SER A 393 -33.64 -17.74 7.78
CA SER A 393 -34.70 -16.73 7.88
C SER A 393 -35.53 -16.61 6.60
N VAL A 394 -34.88 -16.59 5.43
CA VAL A 394 -35.59 -16.56 4.13
C VAL A 394 -36.36 -17.85 3.90
N GLY A 395 -35.74 -19.00 4.17
CA GLY A 395 -36.37 -20.29 3.99
C GLY A 395 -37.60 -20.50 4.89
N THR A 396 -37.60 -19.96 6.11
CA THR A 396 -38.75 -20.05 7.02
C THR A 396 -39.85 -19.05 6.68
N ILE A 397 -39.52 -17.83 6.23
CA ILE A 397 -40.51 -16.85 5.77
C ILE A 397 -41.27 -17.36 4.55
N PHE A 398 -40.57 -18.01 3.62
CA PHE A 398 -41.12 -18.60 2.41
C PHE A 398 -41.28 -20.12 2.53
N TYR A 399 -41.64 -20.63 3.71
CA TYR A 399 -41.80 -22.07 3.91
C TYR A 399 -42.98 -22.63 3.11
N ASP A 400 -42.72 -23.66 2.31
CA ASP A 400 -43.72 -24.42 1.55
C ASP A 400 -44.72 -23.55 0.75
N VAL A 401 -44.22 -22.83 -0.24
CA VAL A 401 -44.98 -21.79 -0.98
C VAL A 401 -46.15 -22.36 -1.81
N GLY A 402 -46.17 -23.66 -2.12
CA GLY A 402 -47.24 -24.30 -2.90
C GLY A 402 -47.28 -23.91 -4.40
N TYR A 403 -48.45 -24.09 -5.03
CA TYR A 403 -48.71 -23.89 -6.48
C TYR A 403 -49.96 -23.03 -6.80
N SER A 404 -50.50 -22.29 -5.83
CA SER A 404 -51.65 -21.38 -6.07
C SER A 404 -51.24 -20.10 -6.80
N TYR A 405 -52.18 -19.29 -7.31
CA TYR A 405 -51.85 -18.03 -8.00
C TYR A 405 -50.94 -17.10 -7.18
N THR A 406 -51.18 -16.98 -5.86
CA THR A 406 -50.36 -16.18 -4.93
C THR A 406 -48.95 -16.75 -4.73
N SER A 407 -48.77 -18.06 -4.96
CA SER A 407 -47.47 -18.74 -4.87
C SER A 407 -46.48 -18.27 -5.94
N ILE A 408 -46.96 -17.85 -7.11
CA ILE A 408 -46.14 -17.31 -8.21
C ILE A 408 -45.41 -16.05 -7.72
N LEU A 409 -46.14 -15.11 -7.12
CA LEU A 409 -45.57 -13.86 -6.60
C LEU A 409 -44.63 -14.11 -5.42
N ALA A 410 -44.95 -15.06 -4.55
CA ALA A 410 -44.10 -15.43 -3.41
C ALA A 410 -42.77 -16.06 -3.87
N ARG A 411 -42.79 -16.98 -4.85
CA ARG A 411 -41.57 -17.55 -5.47
C ARG A 411 -40.69 -16.48 -6.11
N VAL A 412 -41.31 -15.55 -6.83
CA VAL A 412 -40.63 -14.40 -7.44
C VAL A 412 -40.01 -13.46 -6.40
N SER A 413 -40.73 -13.21 -5.30
CA SER A 413 -40.25 -12.39 -4.20
C SER A 413 -39.08 -13.05 -3.46
N CYS A 414 -39.13 -14.36 -3.27
CA CYS A 414 -38.02 -15.14 -2.75
C CYS A 414 -36.78 -15.04 -3.66
N GLY A 415 -36.95 -15.24 -4.97
CA GLY A 415 -35.85 -15.08 -5.95
C GLY A 415 -35.26 -13.67 -5.98
N GLY A 416 -36.10 -12.63 -5.87
CA GLY A 416 -35.67 -11.23 -5.74
C GLY A 416 -34.88 -10.97 -4.45
N PHE A 417 -35.33 -11.52 -3.33
CA PHE A 417 -34.63 -11.40 -2.05
C PHE A 417 -33.24 -12.07 -2.08
N ILE A 418 -33.14 -13.26 -2.65
CA ILE A 418 -31.87 -14.00 -2.78
C ILE A 418 -30.91 -13.24 -3.69
N THR A 419 -31.37 -12.81 -4.86
CA THR A 419 -30.51 -12.12 -5.84
C THR A 419 -30.16 -10.68 -5.44
N GLY A 420 -30.97 -10.01 -4.62
CA GLY A 420 -30.71 -8.65 -4.14
C GLY A 420 -30.09 -8.58 -2.75
N PHE A 421 -30.75 -9.14 -1.74
CA PHE A 421 -30.34 -8.98 -0.34
C PHE A 421 -29.18 -9.91 0.04
N MET A 422 -29.19 -11.19 -0.39
CA MET A 422 -28.06 -12.08 -0.10
C MET A 422 -26.79 -11.66 -0.84
N THR A 423 -26.90 -11.09 -2.03
CA THR A 423 -25.74 -10.55 -2.75
C THR A 423 -25.21 -9.27 -2.09
N PHE A 424 -26.10 -8.43 -1.54
CA PHE A 424 -25.73 -7.24 -0.76
C PHE A 424 -24.86 -7.58 0.46
N MET A 425 -25.15 -8.69 1.16
CA MET A 425 -24.36 -9.19 2.29
C MET A 425 -22.89 -9.51 1.92
N SER A 426 -22.56 -9.64 0.63
CA SER A 426 -21.17 -9.85 0.17
C SER A 426 -20.24 -8.66 0.48
N ILE A 427 -20.80 -7.48 0.81
CA ILE A 427 -20.01 -6.31 1.23
C ILE A 427 -19.15 -6.60 2.46
N GLY A 428 -19.53 -7.58 3.30
CA GLY A 428 -18.76 -8.00 4.47
C GLY A 428 -17.36 -8.52 4.16
N GLY A 429 -17.05 -8.89 2.90
CA GLY A 429 -15.69 -9.26 2.48
C GLY A 429 -14.78 -8.07 2.20
N PHE A 430 -15.30 -6.84 2.11
CA PHE A 430 -14.51 -5.65 1.77
C PHE A 430 -13.33 -5.34 2.71
N PRO A 431 -13.47 -5.43 4.06
CA PRO A 431 -12.37 -5.12 4.98
C PRO A 431 -11.15 -6.03 4.78
N SER A 432 -11.35 -7.34 4.62
CA SER A 432 -10.24 -8.30 4.46
C SER A 432 -9.46 -8.04 3.17
N PHE A 433 -10.15 -7.72 2.07
CA PHE A 433 -9.49 -7.34 0.81
C PHE A 433 -8.65 -6.06 0.93
N LEU A 434 -9.08 -5.09 1.75
CA LEU A 434 -8.30 -3.87 1.96
C LEU A 434 -7.00 -4.14 2.72
N GLU A 435 -7.01 -5.03 3.72
CA GLU A 435 -5.79 -5.42 4.43
C GLU A 435 -4.82 -6.15 3.50
N GLU A 436 -5.31 -7.11 2.72
CA GLU A 436 -4.48 -7.80 1.71
C GLU A 436 -3.94 -6.84 0.65
N MET A 437 -4.72 -5.85 0.23
CA MET A 437 -4.28 -4.84 -0.74
C MET A 437 -3.13 -3.98 -0.21
N LYS A 438 -3.10 -3.65 1.09
CA LYS A 438 -1.98 -2.93 1.71
C LYS A 438 -0.69 -3.75 1.63
N VAL A 439 -0.76 -5.03 1.96
CA VAL A 439 0.38 -5.97 1.84
C VAL A 439 0.83 -6.07 0.38
N PHE A 440 -0.12 -6.22 -0.55
CA PHE A 440 0.16 -6.26 -1.99
C PHE A 440 0.94 -5.03 -2.47
N TYR A 441 0.54 -3.81 -2.10
CA TYR A 441 1.24 -2.60 -2.54
C TYR A 441 2.69 -2.57 -2.03
N LYS A 442 2.93 -3.00 -0.78
CA LYS A 442 4.28 -3.10 -0.22
C LYS A 442 5.11 -4.14 -0.98
N GLU A 443 4.62 -5.36 -1.11
CA GLU A 443 5.31 -6.45 -1.81
C GLU A 443 5.57 -6.13 -3.29
N ARG A 444 4.63 -5.43 -3.94
CA ARG A 444 4.77 -4.98 -5.33
C ARG A 444 5.85 -3.92 -5.47
N LEU A 445 5.95 -2.98 -4.52
CA LEU A 445 7.04 -1.99 -4.47
C LEU A 445 8.40 -2.61 -4.17
N SER A 446 8.45 -3.78 -3.54
CA SER A 446 9.70 -4.54 -3.34
C SER A 446 9.96 -5.57 -4.45
N GLY A 447 9.09 -5.66 -5.47
CA GLY A 447 9.31 -6.49 -6.66
C GLY A 447 8.97 -7.98 -6.51
N TYR A 448 8.12 -8.38 -5.55
CA TYR A 448 7.83 -9.79 -5.25
C TYR A 448 7.13 -10.54 -6.40
N TYR A 449 6.01 -10.01 -6.92
CA TYR A 449 5.20 -10.67 -7.96
C TYR A 449 4.37 -9.67 -8.77
N GLY A 450 3.80 -10.14 -9.88
CA GLY A 450 2.98 -9.36 -10.83
C GLY A 450 1.52 -9.16 -10.40
N VAL A 451 0.89 -8.10 -10.93
CA VAL A 451 -0.55 -7.81 -10.72
C VAL A 451 -1.44 -8.98 -11.16
N SER A 452 -1.11 -9.64 -12.28
CA SER A 452 -1.90 -10.77 -12.80
C SER A 452 -1.85 -11.99 -11.86
N VAL A 453 -0.69 -12.27 -11.26
CA VAL A 453 -0.49 -13.38 -10.33
C VAL A 453 -1.37 -13.17 -9.10
N TYR A 454 -1.39 -11.95 -8.57
CA TYR A 454 -2.22 -11.57 -7.42
C TYR A 454 -3.73 -11.75 -7.65
N ILE A 455 -4.24 -11.26 -8.78
CA ILE A 455 -5.68 -11.34 -9.07
C ILE A 455 -6.12 -12.79 -9.22
N LEU A 456 -5.32 -13.59 -9.93
CA LEU A 456 -5.60 -14.99 -10.17
C LEU A 456 -5.47 -15.81 -8.87
N SER A 457 -4.43 -15.56 -8.07
CA SER A 457 -4.23 -16.27 -6.80
C SER A 457 -5.38 -16.02 -5.84
N ASN A 458 -5.84 -14.77 -5.73
CA ASN A 458 -6.94 -14.37 -4.86
C ASN A 458 -8.27 -15.00 -5.28
N TYR A 459 -8.53 -15.12 -6.59
CA TYR A 459 -9.73 -15.79 -7.08
C TYR A 459 -9.71 -17.29 -6.79
N ILE A 460 -8.57 -17.95 -7.00
CA ILE A 460 -8.43 -19.39 -6.75
C ILE A 460 -8.51 -19.69 -5.25
N SER A 461 -7.93 -18.85 -4.39
CA SER A 461 -7.97 -19.04 -2.94
C SER A 461 -9.37 -18.81 -2.36
N SER A 462 -10.15 -17.85 -2.87
CA SER A 462 -11.51 -17.59 -2.38
C SER A 462 -12.57 -18.56 -2.93
N PHE A 463 -12.26 -19.29 -4.00
CA PHE A 463 -13.19 -20.21 -4.67
C PHE A 463 -13.86 -21.24 -3.73
N PRO A 464 -13.15 -21.98 -2.85
CA PRO A 464 -13.78 -22.97 -1.97
C PRO A 464 -14.78 -22.35 -0.98
N PHE A 465 -14.48 -21.15 -0.48
CA PHE A 465 -15.35 -20.44 0.46
C PHE A 465 -16.62 -19.93 -0.23
N LEU A 466 -16.48 -19.41 -1.46
CA LEU A 466 -17.61 -18.99 -2.28
C LEU A 466 -18.52 -20.16 -2.65
N VAL A 467 -17.93 -21.31 -3.01
CA VAL A 467 -18.68 -22.55 -3.27
C VAL A 467 -19.42 -22.98 -2.00
N ALA A 468 -18.75 -23.03 -0.84
CA ALA A 468 -19.38 -23.36 0.43
C ALA A 468 -20.57 -22.45 0.76
N ILE A 469 -20.41 -21.13 0.63
CA ILE A 469 -21.49 -20.16 0.84
C ILE A 469 -22.67 -20.46 -0.10
N SER A 470 -22.41 -20.66 -1.39
CA SER A 470 -23.46 -20.87 -2.40
C SER A 470 -24.20 -22.20 -2.23
N VAL A 471 -23.50 -23.28 -1.91
CA VAL A 471 -24.08 -24.61 -1.75
C VAL A 471 -24.87 -24.69 -0.44
N ILE A 472 -24.32 -24.18 0.67
CA ILE A 472 -25.01 -24.21 1.97
C ILE A 472 -26.28 -23.36 1.91
N THR A 473 -26.16 -22.10 1.48
CA THR A 473 -27.29 -21.18 1.32
C THR A 473 -28.31 -21.74 0.34
N GLY A 474 -27.85 -22.20 -0.83
CA GLY A 474 -28.70 -22.76 -1.87
C GLY A 474 -29.48 -23.97 -1.38
N THR A 475 -28.84 -24.89 -0.65
CA THR A 475 -29.49 -26.10 -0.13
C THR A 475 -30.55 -25.79 0.93
N ILE A 476 -30.26 -24.88 1.86
CA ILE A 476 -31.21 -24.48 2.90
C ILE A 476 -32.45 -23.85 2.26
N THR A 477 -32.26 -22.83 1.43
CA THR A 477 -33.39 -22.09 0.85
C THR A 477 -34.17 -22.95 -0.16
N TYR A 478 -33.49 -23.75 -0.98
CA TYR A 478 -34.16 -24.57 -1.99
C TYR A 478 -35.10 -25.62 -1.40
N ASN A 479 -34.67 -26.27 -0.31
CA ASN A 479 -35.44 -27.31 0.34
C ASN A 479 -36.58 -26.74 1.19
N LEU A 480 -36.36 -25.64 1.91
CA LEU A 480 -37.39 -25.03 2.76
C LEU A 480 -38.53 -24.39 1.95
N VAL A 481 -38.19 -23.75 0.82
CA VAL A 481 -39.17 -23.13 -0.09
C VAL A 481 -39.91 -24.17 -0.94
N LYS A 482 -39.35 -25.38 -1.07
CA LYS A 482 -39.79 -26.43 -2.00
C LYS A 482 -39.89 -25.91 -3.44
N PHE A 483 -38.76 -25.43 -3.95
CA PHE A 483 -38.59 -25.20 -5.39
C PHE A 483 -38.71 -26.51 -6.17
N ARG A 484 -38.88 -26.41 -7.50
CA ARG A 484 -39.10 -27.56 -8.37
C ARG A 484 -38.12 -28.72 -8.10
N PRO A 485 -38.56 -29.96 -7.88
CA PRO A 485 -37.64 -31.07 -7.63
C PRO A 485 -36.81 -31.41 -8.88
N GLY A 486 -35.53 -31.70 -8.70
CA GLY A 486 -34.63 -32.17 -9.76
C GLY A 486 -33.20 -31.63 -9.63
N PHE A 487 -32.21 -32.50 -9.82
CA PHE A 487 -30.79 -32.13 -9.64
C PHE A 487 -30.34 -30.99 -10.56
N SER A 488 -30.79 -30.98 -11.82
CA SER A 488 -30.46 -29.92 -12.78
C SER A 488 -30.97 -28.54 -12.32
N HIS A 489 -32.16 -28.50 -11.72
CA HIS A 489 -32.77 -27.25 -11.25
C HIS A 489 -32.09 -26.74 -9.98
N TYR A 490 -31.73 -27.64 -9.07
CA TYR A 490 -30.93 -27.34 -7.89
C TYR A 490 -29.51 -26.84 -8.25
N ALA A 491 -28.81 -27.55 -9.13
CA ALA A 491 -27.47 -27.18 -9.56
C ALA A 491 -27.45 -25.80 -10.24
N PHE A 492 -28.44 -25.50 -11.09
CA PHE A 492 -28.59 -24.19 -11.70
C PHE A 492 -28.79 -23.09 -10.65
N PHE A 493 -29.62 -23.34 -9.63
CA PHE A 493 -29.87 -22.40 -8.54
C PHE A 493 -28.61 -22.09 -7.73
N CYS A 494 -27.85 -23.11 -7.33
CA CYS A 494 -26.59 -22.94 -6.61
C CYS A 494 -25.53 -22.20 -7.45
N LEU A 495 -25.39 -22.54 -8.75
CA LEU A 495 -24.49 -21.83 -9.66
C LEU A 495 -24.88 -20.36 -9.82
N ASN A 496 -26.18 -20.06 -9.88
CA ASN A 496 -26.67 -18.70 -10.00
C ASN A 496 -26.27 -17.84 -8.77
N ILE A 497 -26.45 -18.38 -7.56
CA ILE A 497 -26.02 -17.73 -6.32
C ILE A 497 -24.50 -17.55 -6.32
N PHE A 498 -23.74 -18.59 -6.67
CA PHE A 498 -22.27 -18.56 -6.73
C PHE A 498 -21.75 -17.43 -7.63
N PHE A 499 -22.23 -17.35 -8.87
CA PHE A 499 -21.77 -16.32 -9.81
C PHE A 499 -22.25 -14.92 -9.40
N SER A 500 -23.46 -14.78 -8.85
CA SER A 500 -23.96 -13.49 -8.37
C SER A 500 -23.11 -12.92 -7.22
N VAL A 501 -22.77 -13.76 -6.23
CA VAL A 501 -21.87 -13.39 -5.12
C VAL A 501 -20.47 -13.07 -5.66
N SER A 502 -19.95 -13.87 -6.58
CA SER A 502 -18.62 -13.66 -7.19
C SER A 502 -18.52 -12.35 -7.97
N VAL A 503 -19.59 -11.93 -8.64
CA VAL A 503 -19.68 -10.65 -9.36
C VAL A 503 -19.58 -9.48 -8.39
N ILE A 504 -20.37 -9.49 -7.30
CA ILE A 504 -20.32 -8.44 -6.28
C ILE A 504 -18.95 -8.37 -5.61
N GLU A 505 -18.34 -9.51 -5.29
CA GLU A 505 -17.00 -9.54 -4.71
C GLU A 505 -15.97 -8.90 -5.65
N SER A 506 -16.06 -9.19 -6.95
CA SER A 506 -15.19 -8.62 -7.98
C SER A 506 -15.38 -7.11 -8.14
N LEU A 507 -16.62 -6.64 -8.11
CA LEU A 507 -16.95 -5.23 -8.08
C LEU A 507 -16.37 -4.55 -6.83
N MET A 508 -16.42 -5.22 -5.67
CA MET A 508 -15.91 -4.66 -4.43
C MET A 508 -14.39 -4.53 -4.39
N MET A 509 -13.68 -5.46 -5.04
CA MET A 509 -12.24 -5.31 -5.27
C MET A 509 -11.90 -4.10 -6.15
N VAL A 510 -12.70 -3.82 -7.19
CA VAL A 510 -12.54 -2.61 -7.99
C VAL A 510 -12.66 -1.36 -7.12
N VAL A 511 -13.71 -1.28 -6.29
CA VAL A 511 -13.90 -0.15 -5.36
C VAL A 511 -12.73 -0.03 -4.37
N ALA A 512 -12.25 -1.15 -3.81
CA ALA A 512 -11.12 -1.18 -2.89
C ALA A 512 -9.83 -0.61 -3.51
N SER A 513 -9.61 -0.80 -4.81
CA SER A 513 -8.44 -0.27 -5.51
C SER A 513 -8.50 1.24 -5.80
N VAL A 514 -9.70 1.81 -5.84
CA VAL A 514 -9.93 3.23 -6.18
C VAL A 514 -9.99 4.09 -4.93
N VAL A 515 -10.67 3.61 -3.89
CA VAL A 515 -10.96 4.40 -2.70
C VAL A 515 -9.78 4.33 -1.71
N PRO A 516 -9.25 5.47 -1.22
CA PRO A 516 -8.12 5.48 -0.30
C PRO A 516 -8.49 5.11 1.14
N ASN A 517 -9.75 5.33 1.52
CA ASN A 517 -10.23 5.20 2.90
C ASN A 517 -11.25 4.06 3.03
N PHE A 518 -11.13 3.31 4.12
CA PHE A 518 -12.04 2.20 4.46
C PHE A 518 -13.52 2.63 4.46
N LEU A 519 -13.86 3.68 5.23
CA LEU A 519 -15.24 4.14 5.40
C LEU A 519 -15.86 4.63 4.08
N MET A 520 -15.08 5.38 3.29
CA MET A 520 -15.52 5.83 1.97
C MET A 520 -15.78 4.64 1.04
N GLY A 521 -14.97 3.58 1.14
CA GLY A 521 -15.10 2.38 0.34
C GLY A 521 -16.37 1.61 0.68
N LEU A 522 -16.69 1.51 1.97
CA LEU A 522 -17.93 0.89 2.45
C LEU A 522 -19.17 1.66 1.98
N ILE A 523 -19.19 2.99 2.14
CA ILE A 523 -20.32 3.84 1.70
C ILE A 523 -20.49 3.77 0.18
N THR A 524 -19.40 3.87 -0.57
CA THR A 524 -19.42 3.81 -2.04
C THR A 524 -19.86 2.43 -2.54
N GLY A 525 -19.36 1.37 -1.92
CA GLY A 525 -19.72 -0.02 -2.22
C GLY A 525 -21.20 -0.29 -1.98
N ALA A 526 -21.69 0.03 -0.78
CA ALA A 526 -23.10 -0.15 -0.42
C ALA A 526 -24.02 0.66 -1.32
N GLY A 527 -23.68 1.92 -1.61
CA GLY A 527 -24.43 2.77 -2.52
C GLY A 527 -24.50 2.21 -3.94
N LEU A 528 -23.36 1.73 -4.47
CA LEU A 528 -23.30 1.18 -5.82
C LEU A 528 -24.06 -0.16 -5.94
N ILE A 529 -23.94 -1.05 -4.94
CA ILE A 529 -24.73 -2.28 -4.88
C ILE A 529 -26.22 -1.96 -4.77
N GLY A 530 -26.60 -0.98 -3.93
CA GLY A 530 -28.00 -0.54 -3.80
C GLY A 530 -28.59 -0.03 -5.12
N ILE A 531 -27.81 0.74 -5.90
CA ILE A 531 -28.21 1.21 -7.24
C ILE A 531 -28.40 0.04 -8.22
N ILE A 532 -27.48 -0.92 -8.20
CA ILE A 532 -27.58 -2.16 -9.00
C ILE A 532 -28.82 -2.97 -8.60
N MET A 533 -29.12 -3.04 -7.31
CA MET A 533 -30.28 -3.75 -6.77
C MET A 533 -31.59 -3.09 -7.19
N MET A 534 -31.69 -1.76 -7.23
CA MET A 534 -32.89 -1.05 -7.69
C MET A 534 -33.23 -1.32 -9.17
N THR A 535 -32.23 -1.66 -9.98
CA THR A 535 -32.39 -1.94 -11.42
C THR A 535 -32.44 -3.43 -11.74
N SER A 536 -32.51 -4.31 -10.74
CA SER A 536 -32.49 -5.77 -10.94
C SER A 536 -33.77 -6.34 -11.58
N GLY A 537 -34.83 -5.54 -11.75
CA GLY A 537 -36.12 -5.99 -12.30
C GLY A 537 -37.12 -6.49 -11.26
N PHE A 538 -36.71 -6.61 -9.99
CA PHE A 538 -37.57 -6.99 -8.87
C PHE A 538 -38.49 -5.84 -8.39
N PHE A 539 -37.92 -4.67 -8.08
CA PHE A 539 -38.70 -3.53 -7.57
C PHE A 539 -39.62 -2.90 -8.62
N ARG A 540 -39.15 -2.86 -9.86
CA ARG A 540 -39.92 -2.41 -11.01
C ARG A 540 -39.40 -3.13 -12.24
N LEU A 541 -40.32 -3.55 -13.11
CA LEU A 541 -40.00 -4.16 -14.38
C LEU A 541 -39.15 -3.20 -15.23
N LEU A 542 -38.10 -3.73 -15.86
CA LEU A 542 -37.20 -2.95 -16.74
C LEU A 542 -37.87 -2.15 -17.86
N PRO A 543 -38.93 -2.64 -18.56
CA PRO A 543 -39.60 -1.86 -19.59
C PRO A 543 -40.21 -0.55 -19.06
N ASP A 544 -40.59 -0.52 -17.79
CA ASP A 544 -41.26 0.62 -17.15
C ASP A 544 -40.27 1.60 -16.51
N LEU A 545 -38.97 1.32 -16.56
CA LEU A 545 -37.94 2.22 -16.04
C LEU A 545 -37.73 3.43 -16.96
N PRO A 546 -37.46 4.62 -16.39
CA PRO A 546 -37.13 5.81 -17.16
C PRO A 546 -35.92 5.60 -18.07
N LYS A 547 -36.04 6.06 -19.32
CA LYS A 547 -35.11 5.72 -20.40
C LYS A 547 -33.67 6.20 -20.15
N ILE A 548 -33.49 7.48 -19.80
CA ILE A 548 -32.19 8.17 -19.91
C ILE A 548 -31.12 7.62 -18.95
N PHE A 549 -31.46 7.37 -17.68
CA PHE A 549 -30.50 6.99 -16.64
C PHE A 549 -30.68 5.54 -16.15
N TRP A 550 -31.93 5.12 -15.92
CA TRP A 550 -32.19 3.82 -15.29
C TRP A 550 -32.18 2.66 -16.29
N ARG A 551 -32.68 2.88 -17.51
CA ARG A 551 -32.84 1.83 -18.52
C ARG A 551 -31.63 1.60 -19.43
N TYR A 552 -30.73 2.58 -19.61
CA TYR A 552 -29.58 2.46 -20.51
C TYR A 552 -28.22 2.36 -19.80
N PRO A 553 -27.75 3.29 -18.94
CA PRO A 553 -26.44 3.10 -18.33
C PRO A 553 -26.45 2.14 -17.13
N VAL A 554 -27.43 2.24 -16.23
CA VAL A 554 -27.39 1.51 -14.95
C VAL A 554 -27.78 0.04 -15.08
N SER A 555 -28.84 -0.26 -15.85
CA SER A 555 -29.25 -1.64 -16.13
C SER A 555 -28.17 -2.46 -16.86
N TYR A 556 -27.38 -1.84 -17.75
CA TYR A 556 -26.30 -2.54 -18.46
C TYR A 556 -25.09 -2.84 -17.57
N ILE A 557 -24.95 -2.14 -16.44
CA ILE A 557 -23.92 -2.39 -15.42
C ILE A 557 -24.46 -3.39 -14.38
N SER A 558 -25.78 -3.44 -14.19
CA SER A 558 -26.44 -4.34 -13.27
C SER A 558 -26.45 -5.78 -13.80
N TYR A 559 -25.78 -6.69 -13.10
CA TYR A 559 -25.80 -8.13 -13.41
C TYR A 559 -27.20 -8.74 -13.26
N GLY A 560 -28.09 -8.11 -12.47
CA GLY A 560 -29.48 -8.52 -12.36
C GLY A 560 -30.28 -8.34 -13.66
N SER A 561 -29.88 -7.40 -14.52
CA SER A 561 -30.61 -7.04 -15.74
C SER A 561 -30.18 -7.82 -16.99
N TRP A 562 -29.10 -8.62 -16.98
CA TRP A 562 -28.51 -9.16 -18.21
C TRP A 562 -29.12 -10.47 -18.74
N ALA A 563 -30.09 -10.37 -19.64
CA ALA A 563 -30.43 -11.43 -20.60
C ALA A 563 -30.36 -10.87 -22.04
N ILE A 564 -29.49 -11.50 -22.85
CA ILE A 564 -29.37 -11.45 -24.31
C ILE A 564 -28.94 -10.14 -25.00
N GLN A 565 -27.81 -10.26 -25.71
CA GLN A 565 -27.51 -9.54 -26.96
C GLN A 565 -27.30 -10.50 -28.17
N VAL A 566 -27.41 -11.84 -28.02
CA VAL A 566 -27.07 -12.81 -29.10
C VAL A 566 -28.29 -13.40 -29.85
N SER A 567 -29.47 -12.78 -29.77
CA SER A 567 -30.60 -13.22 -30.60
C SER A 567 -31.34 -12.09 -31.28
N GLN A 568 -30.63 -11.01 -31.63
CA GLN A 568 -31.01 -10.10 -32.72
C GLN A 568 -29.76 -9.43 -33.29
N GLU A 569 -29.10 -10.11 -34.22
CA GLU A 569 -28.46 -9.50 -35.41
C GLU A 569 -27.78 -10.61 -36.22
N THR A 570 -28.52 -11.21 -37.14
CA THR A 570 -27.92 -11.44 -38.46
C THR A 570 -27.80 -10.05 -39.08
N ASN A 571 -26.57 -9.64 -39.42
CA ASN A 571 -26.16 -8.42 -40.15
C ASN A 571 -25.49 -7.29 -39.34
N PHE A 572 -24.23 -7.54 -38.95
CA PHE A 572 -23.27 -6.51 -38.54
C PHE A 572 -22.74 -5.72 -39.76
N MET A 573 -23.62 -4.97 -40.44
CA MET A 573 -23.25 -4.04 -41.54
C MET A 573 -24.41 -3.09 -41.91
N SER A 574 -24.99 -2.38 -40.95
CA SER A 574 -25.85 -1.23 -41.26
C SER A 574 -25.83 -0.19 -40.15
N LEU A 575 -24.68 0.45 -40.01
CA LEU A 575 -24.51 1.69 -39.28
C LEU A 575 -25.18 2.80 -40.11
N LEU A 576 -26.47 3.08 -39.85
CA LEU A 576 -27.24 4.31 -40.13
C LEU A 576 -28.72 4.00 -40.44
N ARG A 577 -29.57 3.93 -39.42
CA ARG A 577 -30.89 4.61 -39.40
C ARG A 577 -31.62 4.36 -38.08
N PHE A 578 -31.98 5.46 -37.44
CA PHE A 578 -33.03 5.53 -36.42
C PHE A 578 -34.31 4.88 -36.94
N LYS A 579 -34.73 3.75 -36.37
CA LYS A 579 -36.14 3.39 -36.08
C LYS A 579 -36.24 2.03 -35.37
N ASN A 580 -37.00 2.04 -34.27
CA ASN A 580 -37.65 0.90 -33.60
C ASN A 580 -36.80 -0.34 -33.31
N ILE A 581 -36.04 -0.28 -32.23
CA ILE A 581 -35.38 -1.45 -31.64
C ILE A 581 -36.06 -1.76 -30.28
N LYS A 582 -36.91 -2.80 -30.27
CA LYS A 582 -37.51 -3.40 -29.07
C LYS A 582 -36.50 -4.40 -28.50
N ILE A 583 -35.55 -3.92 -27.70
CA ILE A 583 -34.64 -4.77 -26.90
C ILE A 583 -35.03 -4.59 -25.42
N ILE A 584 -35.39 -5.69 -24.75
CA ILE A 584 -35.78 -5.68 -23.34
C ILE A 584 -35.07 -6.86 -22.65
N HIS A 585 -34.27 -6.49 -21.65
CA HIS A 585 -33.29 -7.27 -20.89
C HIS A 585 -33.83 -7.67 -19.51
N LEU A 586 -33.48 -8.85 -18.97
CA LEU A 586 -33.65 -9.22 -17.54
C LEU A 586 -32.91 -10.55 -17.24
N GLY A 587 -31.80 -10.62 -16.51
CA GLY A 587 -30.87 -11.77 -16.63
C GLY A 587 -31.04 -12.93 -15.67
N VAL A 588 -30.52 -12.69 -14.47
CA VAL A 588 -30.38 -13.67 -13.40
C VAL A 588 -31.75 -14.17 -12.91
N LEU A 589 -32.71 -13.24 -12.82
CA LEU A 589 -34.07 -13.54 -12.43
C LEU A 589 -34.81 -14.31 -13.52
N GLN A 590 -34.58 -14.05 -14.81
CA GLN A 590 -35.21 -14.83 -15.89
C GLN A 590 -34.72 -16.27 -15.95
N GLY A 591 -33.41 -16.48 -15.84
CA GLY A 591 -32.86 -17.84 -15.74
C GLY A 591 -33.47 -18.59 -14.56
N GLY A 592 -33.62 -17.91 -13.40
CA GLY A 592 -34.29 -18.44 -12.21
C GLY A 592 -35.77 -18.76 -12.44
N TYR A 593 -36.54 -17.84 -13.05
CA TYR A 593 -37.95 -18.03 -13.38
C TYR A 593 -38.14 -19.17 -14.38
N LYS A 594 -37.32 -19.25 -15.42
CA LYS A 594 -37.32 -20.37 -16.37
C LYS A 594 -36.98 -21.69 -15.67
N ASN A 595 -36.08 -21.66 -14.69
CA ASN A 595 -35.69 -22.84 -13.95
C ASN A 595 -36.79 -23.36 -13.03
N ASP A 596 -37.54 -22.46 -12.39
CA ASP A 596 -38.60 -22.83 -11.44
C ASP A 596 -39.95 -23.09 -12.14
N PHE A 597 -40.37 -22.23 -13.06
CA PHE A 597 -41.74 -22.23 -13.61
C PHE A 597 -41.96 -23.14 -14.83
N LEU A 598 -40.99 -23.35 -15.73
CA LEU A 598 -41.23 -24.11 -16.98
C LEU A 598 -41.74 -25.53 -16.71
N GLY A 599 -42.84 -25.95 -17.32
CA GLY A 599 -43.43 -27.28 -17.11
C GLY A 599 -44.14 -27.49 -15.76
N LEU A 600 -44.46 -26.41 -15.02
CA LEU A 600 -45.39 -26.44 -13.88
C LEU A 600 -46.75 -25.86 -14.27
N GLU A 601 -47.80 -26.29 -13.58
CA GLU A 601 -49.14 -25.72 -13.68
C GLU A 601 -49.52 -25.02 -12.37
N PHE A 602 -50.15 -23.85 -12.48
CA PHE A 602 -50.60 -23.05 -11.36
C PHE A 602 -52.11 -22.92 -11.35
N GLU A 603 -52.69 -22.91 -10.15
CA GLU A 603 -54.12 -22.66 -9.99
C GLU A 603 -54.46 -21.21 -10.39
N PRO A 604 -55.59 -20.99 -11.08
CA PRO A 604 -56.01 -19.65 -11.50
C PRO A 604 -56.44 -18.78 -10.31
N LEU A 605 -56.53 -17.47 -10.54
CA LEU A 605 -56.95 -16.50 -9.51
C LEU A 605 -58.44 -16.66 -9.14
N PHE A 606 -59.28 -17.03 -10.09
CA PHE A 606 -60.71 -17.27 -9.88
C PHE A 606 -61.05 -18.77 -10.05
N PRO A 607 -61.84 -19.36 -9.13
CA PRO A 607 -62.28 -20.74 -9.25
C PRO A 607 -63.06 -20.96 -10.56
N GLY A 608 -62.61 -21.90 -11.41
CA GLY A 608 -63.28 -22.27 -12.67
C GLY A 608 -62.56 -21.84 -13.96
N GLU A 609 -61.51 -21.02 -13.87
CA GLU A 609 -60.63 -20.72 -15.01
C GLU A 609 -59.67 -21.89 -15.32
N PRO A 610 -59.12 -21.98 -16.55
CA PRO A 610 -58.10 -22.97 -16.85
C PRO A 610 -56.84 -22.72 -16.02
N LYS A 611 -56.17 -23.81 -15.58
CA LYS A 611 -54.86 -23.71 -14.93
C LYS A 611 -53.89 -22.98 -15.85
N MET A 612 -53.09 -22.07 -15.28
CA MET A 612 -52.08 -21.37 -16.03
C MET A 612 -50.80 -22.20 -16.10
N THR A 613 -50.29 -22.38 -17.31
CA THR A 613 -49.00 -23.02 -17.52
C THR A 613 -47.86 -22.07 -17.13
N GLY A 614 -46.74 -22.62 -16.64
CA GLY A 614 -45.58 -21.81 -16.29
C GLY A 614 -44.99 -21.03 -17.45
N GLU A 615 -45.13 -21.53 -18.68
CA GLU A 615 -44.79 -20.82 -19.92
C GLU A 615 -45.64 -19.56 -20.10
N GLU A 616 -46.95 -19.67 -19.89
CA GLU A 616 -47.86 -18.53 -19.95
C GLU A 616 -47.58 -17.52 -18.84
N VAL A 617 -47.22 -17.98 -17.64
CA VAL A 617 -46.81 -17.09 -16.54
C VAL A 617 -45.55 -16.32 -16.93
N ILE A 618 -44.52 -16.99 -17.46
CA ILE A 618 -43.27 -16.36 -17.90
C ILE A 618 -43.51 -15.33 -19.02
N GLU A 619 -44.35 -15.65 -20.01
CA GLU A 619 -44.59 -14.75 -21.15
C GLU A 619 -45.59 -13.63 -20.85
N LYS A 620 -46.73 -13.95 -20.24
CA LYS A 620 -47.83 -12.99 -20.03
C LYS A 620 -47.62 -12.13 -18.78
N VAL A 621 -47.07 -12.69 -17.69
CA VAL A 621 -46.89 -11.96 -16.42
C VAL A 621 -45.54 -11.24 -16.37
N PHE A 622 -44.47 -11.90 -16.81
CA PHE A 622 -43.11 -11.35 -16.72
C PHE A 622 -42.56 -10.79 -18.03
N GLY A 623 -43.26 -11.00 -19.16
CA GLY A 623 -42.85 -10.47 -20.48
C GLY A 623 -41.56 -11.10 -21.03
N VAL A 624 -41.22 -12.31 -20.58
CA VAL A 624 -39.96 -12.98 -20.88
C VAL A 624 -40.16 -13.98 -22.01
N LYS A 625 -39.36 -13.93 -23.07
CA LYS A 625 -39.45 -14.92 -24.16
C LYS A 625 -38.91 -16.28 -23.73
N VAL A 626 -39.68 -17.33 -23.97
CA VAL A 626 -39.32 -18.73 -23.63
C VAL A 626 -38.33 -19.34 -24.63
N THR A 627 -38.14 -18.73 -25.80
CA THR A 627 -37.41 -19.30 -26.95
C THR A 627 -35.90 -19.54 -26.77
N TYR A 628 -35.27 -19.07 -25.69
CA TYR A 628 -33.83 -19.26 -25.44
C TYR A 628 -33.53 -19.89 -24.09
N SER A 629 -32.40 -20.60 -24.04
CA SER A 629 -31.97 -21.40 -22.90
C SER A 629 -31.52 -20.55 -21.70
N LYS A 630 -31.92 -20.98 -20.50
CA LYS A 630 -31.50 -20.41 -19.19
C LYS A 630 -29.98 -20.37 -18.97
N TRP A 631 -29.22 -21.20 -19.68
CA TRP A 631 -27.75 -21.25 -19.58
C TRP A 631 -27.07 -20.02 -20.19
N TRP A 632 -27.72 -19.34 -21.14
CA TRP A 632 -27.20 -18.08 -21.68
C TRP A 632 -27.20 -16.96 -20.65
N ASP A 633 -28.17 -16.94 -19.75
CA ASP A 633 -28.23 -15.98 -18.65
C ASP A 633 -27.05 -16.18 -17.70
N LEU A 634 -26.74 -17.44 -17.38
CA LEU A 634 -25.56 -17.79 -16.57
C LEU A 634 -24.25 -17.39 -17.26
N ALA A 635 -24.13 -17.64 -18.57
CA ALA A 635 -22.95 -17.25 -19.35
C ALA A 635 -22.73 -15.72 -19.38
N ALA A 636 -23.80 -14.93 -19.41
CA ALA A 636 -23.71 -13.48 -19.34
C ALA A 636 -23.17 -13.00 -17.98
N VAL A 637 -23.61 -13.62 -16.87
CA VAL A 637 -23.07 -13.31 -15.53
C VAL A 637 -21.58 -13.64 -15.45
N VAL A 638 -21.16 -14.77 -16.03
CA VAL A 638 -19.74 -15.13 -16.14
C VAL A 638 -18.96 -14.10 -16.96
N ALA A 639 -19.51 -13.60 -18.06
CA ALA A 639 -18.88 -12.55 -18.85
C ALA A 639 -18.70 -11.24 -18.04
N ILE A 640 -19.71 -10.83 -17.26
CA ILE A 640 -19.63 -9.67 -16.37
C ILE A 640 -18.57 -9.88 -15.29
N LEU A 641 -18.50 -11.07 -14.70
CA LEU A 641 -17.46 -11.45 -13.74
C LEU A 641 -16.06 -11.25 -14.33
N VAL A 642 -15.83 -11.77 -15.53
CA VAL A 642 -14.56 -11.60 -16.25
C VAL A 642 -14.29 -10.11 -16.53
N CYS A 643 -15.28 -9.35 -16.97
CA CYS A 643 -15.16 -7.91 -17.21
C CYS A 643 -14.76 -7.14 -15.93
N TYR A 644 -15.37 -7.42 -14.78
CA TYR A 644 -14.98 -6.76 -13.52
C TYR A 644 -13.57 -7.15 -13.06
N ARG A 645 -13.15 -8.40 -13.29
CA ARG A 645 -11.78 -8.84 -12.99
C ARG A 645 -10.74 -8.18 -13.91
N LEU A 646 -11.07 -8.04 -15.20
CA LEU A 646 -10.24 -7.29 -16.16
C LEU A 646 -10.21 -5.80 -15.81
N LEU A 647 -11.34 -5.22 -15.41
CA LEU A 647 -11.40 -3.83 -14.94
C LEU A 647 -10.51 -3.63 -13.71
N PHE A 648 -10.56 -4.54 -12.73
CA PHE A 648 -9.68 -4.51 -11.57
C PHE A 648 -8.20 -4.58 -11.97
N PHE A 649 -7.85 -5.46 -12.90
CA PHE A 649 -6.49 -5.53 -13.47
C PHE A 649 -6.07 -4.22 -14.13
N VAL A 650 -6.95 -3.64 -14.95
CA VAL A 650 -6.71 -2.37 -15.62
C VAL A 650 -6.56 -1.23 -14.61
N VAL A 651 -7.39 -1.15 -13.58
CA VAL A 651 -7.30 -0.11 -12.54
C VAL A 651 -5.97 -0.22 -11.79
N LEU A 652 -5.54 -1.43 -11.39
CA LEU A 652 -4.24 -1.63 -10.76
C LEU A 652 -3.09 -1.28 -11.72
N LYS A 653 -3.18 -1.65 -13.00
CA LYS A 653 -2.19 -1.32 -14.02
C LYS A 653 -2.14 0.16 -14.39
N LEU A 654 -3.26 0.85 -14.41
CA LEU A 654 -3.34 2.29 -14.63
C LEU A 654 -2.79 3.03 -13.42
N ARG A 655 -3.13 2.58 -12.21
CA ARG A 655 -2.53 3.09 -10.98
C ARG A 655 -1.02 2.92 -11.03
N GLU A 656 -0.49 1.84 -11.59
CA GLU A 656 0.95 1.61 -11.83
C GLU A 656 1.54 2.52 -12.94
N ARG A 657 0.98 2.51 -14.16
CA ARG A 657 1.50 3.19 -15.38
C ARG A 657 1.24 4.69 -15.45
N ALA A 658 0.17 5.20 -14.86
CA ALA A 658 -0.10 6.64 -14.83
C ALA A 658 1.06 7.39 -14.13
N GLY A 659 1.81 6.73 -13.26
CA GLY A 659 2.94 7.31 -12.56
C GLY A 659 4.10 7.78 -13.44
N PRO A 660 4.78 6.88 -14.18
CA PRO A 660 5.88 7.26 -15.06
C PRO A 660 5.50 8.22 -16.18
N ALA A 661 4.30 8.07 -16.76
CA ALA A 661 3.82 8.95 -17.83
C ALA A 661 3.58 10.39 -17.33
N LEU A 662 2.96 10.55 -16.14
CA LEU A 662 2.87 11.85 -15.47
C LEU A 662 4.25 12.38 -15.08
N LYS A 663 5.16 11.55 -14.54
CA LYS A 663 6.56 11.93 -14.25
C LYS A 663 7.27 12.47 -15.49
N ALA A 664 7.14 11.82 -16.65
CA ALA A 664 7.80 12.24 -17.89
C ALA A 664 7.23 13.56 -18.44
N ILE A 665 5.92 13.74 -18.38
CA ILE A 665 5.24 14.97 -18.82
C ILE A 665 5.55 16.14 -17.86
N GLN A 666 5.52 15.88 -16.54
CA GLN A 666 5.78 16.88 -15.50
C GLN A 666 7.27 17.27 -15.47
N ALA A 667 8.20 16.32 -15.58
CA ALA A 667 9.63 16.61 -15.64
C ALA A 667 10.01 17.42 -16.90
N LYS A 668 9.47 17.06 -18.08
CA LYS A 668 9.69 17.85 -19.32
C LYS A 668 9.15 19.27 -19.21
N ARG A 669 7.97 19.47 -18.62
CA ARG A 669 7.40 20.82 -18.40
C ARG A 669 8.20 21.63 -17.38
N THR A 670 8.69 21.00 -16.32
CA THR A 670 9.41 21.67 -15.23
C THR A 670 10.84 22.04 -15.66
N MET A 671 11.56 21.16 -16.37
CA MET A 671 12.86 21.45 -16.99
C MET A 671 12.77 22.67 -17.91
N ARG A 672 11.75 22.70 -18.78
CA ARG A 672 11.51 23.83 -19.69
C ARG A 672 11.23 25.16 -18.97
N ASN A 673 10.68 25.11 -17.76
CA ASN A 673 10.42 26.30 -16.93
C ASN A 673 11.64 26.70 -16.07
N LEU A 674 12.50 25.75 -15.69
CA LEU A 674 13.76 26.00 -14.98
C LEU A 674 14.80 26.65 -15.89
N ASP A 675 14.95 26.19 -17.14
CA ASP A 675 15.85 26.80 -18.13
C ASP A 675 15.46 28.24 -18.51
N ARG A 676 14.18 28.61 -18.30
CA ARG A 676 13.65 29.94 -18.62
C ARG A 676 13.83 30.98 -17.51
N ARG A 677 14.35 30.61 -16.33
CA ARG A 677 14.56 31.58 -15.23
C ARG A 677 16.01 32.11 -15.24
N PRO A 678 16.22 33.44 -15.36
CA PRO A 678 17.56 34.05 -15.43
C PRO A 678 18.41 33.94 -14.14
N SER A 679 17.89 33.35 -13.07
CA SER A 679 18.61 33.18 -11.79
C SER A 679 19.70 32.10 -11.79
N PHE A 680 20.00 31.48 -12.94
CA PHE A 680 21.12 30.53 -13.12
C PHE A 680 22.36 31.13 -13.78
N LYS A 681 22.34 32.41 -14.19
CA LYS A 681 23.57 33.12 -14.58
C LYS A 681 24.23 33.71 -13.33
N ARG A 682 25.52 33.40 -13.16
CA ARG A 682 26.43 33.88 -12.10
C ARG A 682 26.07 35.27 -11.57
N MET A 683 25.81 35.40 -10.27
CA MET A 683 25.91 36.69 -9.58
C MET A 683 27.36 36.92 -9.15
N PRO A 684 27.98 38.07 -9.45
CA PRO A 684 29.28 38.44 -8.91
C PRO A 684 29.15 38.82 -7.43
N SER A 685 30.25 38.63 -6.70
CA SER A 685 30.47 39.09 -5.34
C SER A 685 30.23 40.59 -5.18
N LEU A 686 29.35 40.99 -4.27
CA LEU A 686 29.32 42.37 -3.77
C LEU A 686 29.15 42.39 -2.25
N SER A 687 30.00 43.24 -1.67
CA SER A 687 30.32 43.49 -0.27
C SER A 687 29.22 44.22 0.50
N LEU A 688 29.26 44.03 1.82
CA LEU A 688 28.69 44.85 2.90
C LEU A 688 28.22 46.27 2.54
N SER A 689 26.97 46.57 2.90
CA SER A 689 26.63 47.81 3.63
C SER A 689 25.27 47.66 4.32
N LEU A 690 25.25 47.89 5.64
CA LEU A 690 24.05 48.10 6.46
C LEU A 690 23.22 49.27 5.93
N SER A 691 21.90 49.12 5.85
CA SER A 691 20.94 50.13 6.33
C SER A 691 19.48 49.66 6.18
N SER A 692 18.72 49.97 7.22
CA SER A 692 17.26 49.95 7.42
C SER A 692 16.36 49.66 6.20
N MET A 693 15.52 48.63 6.32
CA MET A 693 14.13 48.70 5.84
C MET A 693 13.17 48.02 6.81
N SER A 694 12.20 48.81 7.23
CA SER A 694 11.14 48.53 8.19
C SER A 694 9.96 47.78 7.53
N SER A 695 9.40 46.84 8.28
CA SER A 695 7.97 46.48 8.35
C SER A 695 7.20 46.18 7.04
N ARG A 696 6.98 44.88 6.77
CA ARG A 696 5.64 44.38 6.41
C ARG A 696 5.34 43.07 7.14
N ARG A 697 4.28 43.10 7.95
CA ARG A 697 3.69 41.95 8.66
C ARG A 697 3.30 40.86 7.65
N HIS A 698 3.93 39.69 7.74
CA HIS A 698 3.39 38.45 7.21
C HIS A 698 2.72 37.69 8.35
N GLN A 699 1.40 37.57 8.31
CA GLN A 699 0.69 36.54 9.07
C GLN A 699 0.99 35.17 8.44
N PRO A 700 1.46 34.16 9.18
CA PRO A 700 1.42 32.79 8.69
C PRO A 700 -0.01 32.24 8.85
N LEU A 701 -0.55 31.73 7.75
CA LEU A 701 -1.76 30.91 7.75
C LEU A 701 -1.55 29.68 8.64
N ARG A 702 -2.57 29.37 9.44
CA ARG A 702 -2.68 28.25 10.39
C ARG A 702 -2.05 26.96 9.86
N SER A 703 -1.25 26.30 10.70
CA SER A 703 -0.81 24.93 10.49
C SER A 703 -2.02 23.98 10.60
N LEU A 704 -2.14 23.05 9.66
CA LEU A 704 -3.10 21.93 9.67
C LEU A 704 -2.75 20.83 10.69
N SER A 705 -1.94 21.14 11.71
CA SER A 705 -1.44 20.18 12.69
C SER A 705 -2.36 19.97 13.91
N SER A 706 -3.64 20.33 13.81
CA SER A 706 -4.60 20.19 14.92
C SER A 706 -5.83 19.32 14.58
N GLN A 707 -5.71 18.40 13.60
CA GLN A 707 -6.77 17.42 13.31
C GLN A 707 -6.34 15.95 13.46
N GLU A 708 -5.17 15.68 14.02
CA GLU A 708 -4.75 14.33 14.41
C GLU A 708 -4.80 14.21 15.93
N GLY A 709 -6.01 14.06 16.47
CA GLY A 709 -6.25 13.95 17.92
C GLY A 709 -7.58 13.31 18.29
N LEU A 710 -8.23 12.59 17.37
CA LEU A 710 -9.48 11.86 17.63
C LEU A 710 -9.42 10.51 16.91
N ASN A 711 -8.62 9.59 17.45
CA ASN A 711 -8.68 8.15 17.15
C ASN A 711 -8.02 7.34 18.29
N SER A 712 -8.40 7.66 19.53
CA SER A 712 -8.23 6.77 20.68
C SER A 712 -9.63 6.31 21.14
N PRO A 713 -9.82 5.02 21.43
CA PRO A 713 -11.13 4.50 21.83
C PRO A 713 -11.47 5.02 23.23
N ILE A 714 -12.57 5.77 23.33
CA ILE A 714 -13.16 6.09 24.62
C ILE A 714 -13.85 4.83 25.12
N HIS A 715 -13.35 4.31 26.25
CA HIS A 715 -14.06 3.38 27.10
C HIS A 715 -15.34 4.04 27.61
N TYR A 716 -16.49 3.45 27.27
CA TYR A 716 -17.63 3.27 28.16
C TYR A 716 -18.36 1.98 27.77
#